data_AF-A0A1B6F209-F1
#
_entry.id   AF-A0A1B6F209-F1
#
_cell.length_a   1.000
_cell.length_b   1.000
_cell.length_c   1.000
_cell.angle_alpha   90.00
_cell.angle_beta   90.00
_cell.angle_gamma   90.00
#
_symmetry.space_group_name_H-M   'P 1'
#
loop_
_entity.id
_entity.type
_entity.pdbx_description
1 polymer ?
#
loop_
_entity_poly.entity_id
_entity_poly.type
_entity_poly.pdbx_seq_one_letter_code
_entity_poly.pdbx_strand_id
1 'polypeptide(L)'
;MSSETEESLYKRIMIKEVGESEEQSIKRIALVRELFPNLVLWTDEKYYDLTKTLYRTIYKKSSSEDEITYFNRIIARIPKESDECYISRLNLVKRTYSSLNLWYSSEFLSITKQYYITRYNKKSSETEETLYKRVVVKEAGETVEQWAQRVELIHQIYPNWPLWYDAKYYEMTKNVYLTSFKKSSAEDELSYYKRLTKKFASETDEVYISRLTLIKQTYSTLDLWYNTQYLDVVKSYYVARYTKSSSETEESLYKRVVVKEPGETVEKWAQRVEIIHQLNPNWALWFDAKYYTMTKDIYLNLFKKSTSEDEITYFKRITAKTVSESDVVYINRLDLIRRTYSGLNLWYSKQYLEVTKSYYTAKYTRSSSETEESLFKRIVFKESCETVEQYAERVELVRQLYPNLVLWSDVKYYDMVKIVYKTVFKKSTSEDEITYFKRITTRSAQETDAVYLGRLTLIENTFSSLSLWSSVENLSIIKSYYSLKYAKLAGESNEAYFARLVAKESCDISDEVYVKRLYIVQLLTSSSALWYDVQYYEKYTKTFYSLYYSKLQSESCDGWLTRAITLLPGETNQNAIKRVTLIKRASGNCGCWTLDTLNKVAASKAFSAEYISLIRSSFFVSYSKTSSSSSSSTKSATSEANEDVVVIKRGGC
;
A
#
# COMPACT_ATOMS: atom_id res chain seq x y z
N MET A 1 52.25 34.29 78.35
CA MET A 1 50.83 34.35 77.96
C MET A 1 50.47 33.00 77.39
N SER A 2 49.63 32.22 78.08
CA SER A 2 49.26 30.87 77.65
C SER A 2 48.61 30.94 76.28
N SER A 3 49.05 30.08 75.36
CA SER A 3 48.47 29.95 74.02
C SER A 3 47.01 29.49 74.13
N GLU A 4 46.09 30.44 74.16
CA GLU A 4 44.67 30.16 74.04
C GLU A 4 44.44 29.40 72.71
N THR A 5 43.78 28.25 72.79
CA THR A 5 43.43 27.48 71.59
C THR A 5 42.33 28.21 70.81
N GLU A 6 42.28 27.99 69.50
CA GLU A 6 41.22 28.56 68.64
C GLU A 6 39.81 28.23 69.16
N GLU A 7 39.61 26.99 69.61
CA GLU A 7 38.33 26.54 70.14
C GLU A 7 37.96 27.22 71.47
N SER A 8 38.92 27.50 72.35
CA SER A 8 38.67 28.26 73.58
C SER A 8 38.36 29.73 73.30
N LEU A 9 39.03 30.35 72.32
CA LEU A 9 38.72 31.72 71.88
C LEU A 9 37.29 31.80 71.36
N TYR A 10 36.88 30.84 70.52
CA TYR A 10 35.55 30.82 69.93
C TYR A 10 34.46 30.57 70.97
N LYS A 11 34.69 29.67 71.93
CA LYS A 11 33.79 29.51 73.09
C LYS A 11 33.67 30.81 73.88
N ARG A 12 34.79 31.50 74.15
CA ARG A 12 34.77 32.78 74.88
C ARG A 12 33.98 33.86 74.13
N ILE A 13 34.11 33.97 72.81
CA ILE A 13 33.32 34.90 72.00
C ILE A 13 31.83 34.63 72.16
N MET A 14 31.43 33.35 72.13
CA MET A 14 30.02 32.92 72.15
C MET A 14 29.39 32.85 73.54
N ILE A 15 30.21 32.83 74.61
CA ILE A 15 29.72 32.81 75.99
C ILE A 15 29.16 34.18 76.37
N LYS A 16 28.04 34.16 77.09
CA LYS A 16 27.43 35.32 77.72
C LYS A 16 28.29 35.80 78.88
N GLU A 17 28.62 37.08 78.92
CA GLU A 17 29.45 37.65 79.99
C GLU A 17 28.65 37.83 81.28
N VAL A 18 29.35 37.87 82.42
CA VAL A 18 28.72 38.05 83.73
C VAL A 18 28.06 39.43 83.80
N GLY A 19 26.75 39.46 84.06
CA GLY A 19 25.96 40.70 84.09
C GLY A 19 25.41 41.15 82.73
N GLU A 20 25.76 40.48 81.64
CA GLU A 20 25.22 40.75 80.30
C GLU A 20 23.76 40.26 80.21
N SER A 21 22.87 40.97 79.52
CA SER A 21 21.56 40.43 79.13
C SER A 21 21.69 39.54 77.88
N GLU A 22 20.69 38.72 77.57
CA GLU A 22 20.74 37.89 76.35
C GLU A 22 20.76 38.74 75.07
N GLU A 23 20.03 39.86 75.07
CA GLU A 23 20.03 40.82 73.97
C GLU A 23 21.38 41.55 73.82
N GLN A 24 22.02 41.92 74.93
CA GLN A 24 23.36 42.52 74.93
C GLN A 24 24.41 41.55 74.39
N SER A 25 24.34 40.28 74.79
CA SER A 25 25.22 39.22 74.32
C SER A 25 25.12 39.03 72.81
N ILE A 26 23.90 38.99 72.28
CA ILE A 26 23.67 38.83 70.84
C ILE A 26 24.18 40.04 70.07
N LYS A 27 23.98 41.27 70.57
CA LYS A 27 24.50 42.50 69.96
C LYS A 27 26.03 42.51 69.94
N ARG A 28 26.70 42.13 71.04
CA ARG A 28 28.17 42.03 71.11
C ARG A 28 28.68 41.00 70.11
N ILE A 29 28.13 39.79 70.10
CA ILE A 29 28.56 38.72 69.19
C ILE A 29 28.31 39.13 67.72
N ALA A 30 27.19 39.78 67.41
CA ALA A 30 26.91 40.31 66.09
C ALA A 30 27.93 41.38 65.66
N LEU A 31 28.32 42.29 66.56
CA LEU A 31 29.36 43.28 66.28
C LEU A 31 30.73 42.63 66.03
N VAL A 32 31.11 41.61 66.82
CA VAL A 32 32.35 40.86 66.58
C VAL A 32 32.33 40.23 65.17
N ARG A 33 31.18 39.70 64.76
CA ARG A 33 31.01 39.16 63.40
C ARG A 33 31.11 40.22 62.31
N GLU A 34 30.59 41.42 62.53
CA GLU A 34 30.72 42.54 61.57
C GLU A 34 32.16 43.04 61.46
N LEU A 35 32.90 43.09 62.56
CA LEU A 35 34.30 43.51 62.60
C LEU A 35 35.25 42.46 62.02
N PHE A 36 34.96 41.17 62.26
CA PHE A 36 35.76 40.04 61.83
C PHE A 36 34.93 39.00 61.06
N PRO A 37 34.42 39.36 59.87
CA PRO A 37 33.50 38.51 59.11
C PRO A 37 34.13 37.24 58.55
N ASN A 38 35.47 37.20 58.46
CA ASN A 38 36.21 36.07 57.91
C ASN A 38 36.75 35.09 58.99
N LEU A 39 36.30 35.19 60.25
CA LEU A 39 36.65 34.19 61.27
C LEU A 39 36.04 32.82 60.95
N VAL A 40 36.83 31.77 61.14
CA VAL A 40 36.42 30.36 60.96
C VAL A 40 35.20 30.00 61.82
N LEU A 41 35.04 30.67 62.97
CA LEU A 41 33.86 30.57 63.84
C LEU A 41 32.53 30.74 63.09
N TRP A 42 32.45 31.62 62.08
CA TRP A 42 31.21 31.93 61.36
C TRP A 42 30.99 31.07 60.11
N THR A 43 31.92 30.19 59.77
CA THR A 43 31.97 29.57 58.44
C THR A 43 32.14 28.05 58.51
N ASP A 44 32.85 27.54 59.51
CA ASP A 44 33.11 26.10 59.67
C ASP A 44 31.95 25.38 60.36
N GLU A 45 31.52 24.26 59.77
CA GLU A 45 30.47 23.40 60.32
C GLU A 45 30.83 22.82 61.69
N LYS A 46 32.12 22.66 62.01
CA LYS A 46 32.59 22.22 63.34
C LYS A 46 32.04 23.11 64.47
N TYR A 47 31.90 24.41 64.21
CA TYR A 47 31.42 25.38 65.20
C TYR A 47 29.93 25.72 65.03
N TYR A 48 29.19 24.97 64.21
CA TYR A 48 27.78 25.22 63.96
C TYR A 48 26.93 25.18 65.23
N ASP A 49 27.12 24.18 66.09
CA ASP A 49 26.32 24.07 67.31
C ASP A 49 26.56 25.24 68.28
N LEU A 50 27.77 25.83 68.27
CA LEU A 50 28.06 27.05 69.02
C LEU A 50 27.32 28.26 68.43
N THR A 51 27.29 28.40 67.10
CA THR A 51 26.74 29.58 66.40
C THR A 51 25.24 29.48 66.07
N LYS A 52 24.63 28.30 66.19
CA LYS A 52 23.23 28.03 65.82
C LYS A 52 22.23 28.96 66.50
N THR A 53 22.37 29.18 67.81
CA THR A 53 21.47 30.07 68.56
C THR A 53 21.57 31.51 68.08
N LEU A 54 22.79 31.98 67.79
CA LEU A 54 23.03 33.30 67.22
C LEU A 54 22.32 33.43 65.86
N TYR A 55 22.53 32.49 64.94
CA TYR A 55 21.88 32.53 63.62
C TYR A 55 20.36 32.51 63.72
N ARG A 56 19.79 31.71 64.63
CA ARG A 56 18.34 31.71 64.89
C ARG A 56 17.87 33.10 65.30
N THR A 57 18.57 33.79 66.19
CA THR A 57 18.10 35.09 66.67
C THR A 57 18.26 36.19 65.64
N ILE A 58 19.43 36.35 65.03
CA ILE A 58 19.71 37.49 64.14
C ILE A 58 18.98 37.40 62.79
N TYR A 59 18.72 36.18 62.31
CA TYR A 59 17.98 35.93 61.06
C TYR A 59 16.52 35.58 61.30
N LYS A 60 15.99 35.80 62.51
CA LYS A 60 14.54 35.69 62.75
C LYS A 60 13.82 36.77 61.92
N LYS A 61 12.72 36.40 61.28
CA LYS A 61 11.83 37.35 60.57
C LYS A 61 11.14 38.25 61.60
N SER A 62 11.15 39.56 61.38
CA SER A 62 10.39 40.50 62.21
C SER A 62 8.90 40.44 61.86
N SER A 63 8.02 40.74 62.83
CA SER A 63 6.56 40.77 62.60
C SER A 63 6.12 41.85 61.61
N SER A 64 6.93 42.91 61.43
CA SER A 64 6.67 44.01 60.51
C SER A 64 7.40 43.90 59.17
N GLU A 65 8.18 42.83 58.95
CA GLU A 65 9.04 42.67 57.77
C GLU A 65 8.35 41.77 56.73
N ASP A 66 8.25 42.26 55.48
CA ASP A 66 7.75 41.46 54.36
C ASP A 66 8.78 40.39 53.91
N GLU A 67 8.36 39.44 53.07
CA GLU A 67 9.24 38.34 52.66
C GLU A 67 10.43 38.78 51.82
N ILE A 68 10.26 39.76 50.93
CA ILE A 68 11.33 40.23 50.06
C ILE A 68 12.39 40.94 50.89
N THR A 69 11.99 41.84 51.79
CA THR A 69 12.92 42.53 52.71
C THR A 69 13.66 41.52 53.59
N TYR A 70 12.94 40.54 54.15
CA TYR A 70 13.51 39.49 54.97
C TYR A 70 14.58 38.67 54.24
N PHE A 71 14.28 38.24 53.02
CA PHE A 71 15.18 37.43 52.21
C PHE A 71 16.40 38.19 51.72
N ASN A 72 16.24 39.47 51.34
CA ASN A 72 17.37 40.33 51.01
C ASN A 72 18.31 40.50 52.21
N ARG A 73 17.76 40.65 53.43
CA ARG A 73 18.57 40.75 54.66
C ARG A 73 19.34 39.46 54.96
N ILE A 74 18.77 38.28 54.66
CA ILE A 74 19.48 37.00 54.82
C ILE A 74 20.69 36.92 53.89
N ILE A 75 20.49 37.23 52.60
CA ILE A 75 21.48 37.05 51.54
C ILE A 75 22.50 38.20 51.50
N ALA A 76 22.25 39.30 52.22
CA ALA A 76 23.16 40.43 52.32
C ALA A 76 24.59 40.00 52.68
N ARG A 77 25.56 40.55 51.95
CA ARG A 77 26.98 40.36 52.21
C ARG A 77 27.42 41.31 53.31
N ILE A 78 28.25 40.82 54.24
CA ILE A 78 28.85 41.68 55.27
C ILE A 78 30.00 42.47 54.62
N PRO A 79 30.19 43.76 54.93
CA PRO A 79 31.34 44.51 54.45
C PRO A 79 32.66 43.77 54.72
N LYS A 80 33.55 43.69 53.71
CA LYS A 80 34.85 42.99 53.76
C LYS A 80 34.78 41.46 53.91
N GLU A 81 33.61 40.85 53.73
CA GLU A 81 33.46 39.40 53.68
C GLU A 81 33.96 38.82 52.34
N SER A 82 34.83 37.82 52.41
CA SER A 82 35.31 37.05 51.24
C SER A 82 34.21 36.17 50.64
N ASP A 83 34.39 35.74 49.38
CA ASP A 83 33.45 34.83 48.70
C ASP A 83 33.31 33.49 49.43
N GLU A 84 34.41 32.90 49.88
CA GLU A 84 34.42 31.67 50.66
C GLU A 84 33.66 31.83 51.98
N CYS A 85 33.88 32.93 52.71
CA CYS A 85 33.20 33.16 53.97
C CYS A 85 31.70 33.44 53.76
N TYR A 86 31.36 34.24 52.74
CA TYR A 86 29.98 34.50 52.34
C TYR A 86 29.20 33.22 52.07
N ILE A 87 29.75 32.32 51.25
CA ILE A 87 29.11 31.03 50.95
C ILE A 87 29.01 30.16 52.19
N SER A 88 30.11 30.00 52.93
CA SER A 88 30.15 29.10 54.08
C SER A 88 29.18 29.55 55.17
N ARG A 89 29.12 30.85 55.44
CA ARG A 89 28.13 31.45 56.33
C ARG A 89 26.71 31.19 55.86
N LEU A 90 26.40 31.47 54.59
CA LEU A 90 25.05 31.25 54.08
C LEU A 90 24.65 29.77 54.09
N ASN A 91 25.59 28.83 54.00
CA ASN A 91 25.31 27.40 54.20
C ASN A 91 24.88 27.12 55.64
N LEU A 92 25.53 27.73 56.65
CA LEU A 92 25.13 27.59 58.05
C LEU A 92 23.75 28.24 58.32
N VAL A 93 23.47 29.37 57.67
CA VAL A 93 22.15 30.02 57.74
C VAL A 93 21.09 29.13 57.07
N LYS A 94 21.36 28.60 55.89
CA LYS A 94 20.50 27.63 55.19
C LYS A 94 20.27 26.39 56.05
N ARG A 95 21.30 25.85 56.72
CA ARG A 95 21.16 24.72 57.66
C ARG A 95 20.24 25.05 58.85
N THR A 96 20.29 26.29 59.33
CA THR A 96 19.44 26.77 60.44
C THR A 96 17.99 26.97 60.00
N TYR A 97 17.81 27.45 58.77
CA TYR A 97 16.54 27.82 58.17
C TYR A 97 16.29 27.03 56.87
N SER A 98 16.36 25.71 56.99
CA SER A 98 16.41 24.79 55.85
C SER A 98 15.09 24.64 55.11
N SER A 99 13.98 25.15 55.66
CA SER A 99 12.65 25.13 55.06
C SER A 99 12.25 26.46 54.41
N LEU A 100 13.12 27.48 54.38
CA LEU A 100 12.78 28.75 53.74
C LEU A 100 12.65 28.59 52.23
N ASN A 101 11.55 29.13 51.68
CA ASN A 101 11.31 29.20 50.24
C ASN A 101 12.43 29.93 49.50
N LEU A 102 13.17 30.81 50.17
CA LEU A 102 14.36 31.49 49.66
C LEU A 102 15.30 30.54 48.90
N TRP A 103 15.52 29.33 49.41
CA TRP A 103 16.50 28.40 48.86
C TRP A 103 15.98 27.57 47.70
N TYR A 104 14.65 27.47 47.52
CA TYR A 104 14.04 26.45 46.65
C TYR A 104 12.99 26.99 45.67
N SER A 105 12.46 28.20 45.90
CA SER A 105 11.46 28.81 45.03
C SER A 105 12.12 29.62 43.91
N SER A 106 11.64 29.41 42.67
CA SER A 106 12.05 30.20 41.52
C SER A 106 11.64 31.67 41.62
N GLU A 107 10.60 31.98 42.40
CA GLU A 107 10.15 33.35 42.66
C GLU A 107 11.25 34.21 43.29
N PHE A 108 12.06 33.62 44.17
CA PHE A 108 13.14 34.31 44.88
C PHE A 108 14.52 34.07 44.26
N LEU A 109 14.58 33.49 43.05
CA LEU A 109 15.83 33.21 42.36
C LEU A 109 16.63 34.49 42.12
N SER A 110 15.97 35.61 41.82
CA SER A 110 16.65 36.92 41.64
C SER A 110 17.43 37.36 42.89
N ILE A 111 16.95 37.01 44.09
CA ILE A 111 17.59 37.32 45.37
C ILE A 111 18.76 36.35 45.63
N THR A 112 18.59 35.05 45.39
CA THR A 112 19.63 34.03 45.67
C THR A 112 20.61 33.78 44.54
N LYS A 113 20.42 34.41 43.37
CA LYS A 113 21.23 34.20 42.18
C LYS A 113 22.73 34.33 42.45
N GLN A 114 23.15 35.40 43.12
CA GLN A 114 24.57 35.64 43.38
C GLN A 114 25.18 34.61 44.35
N TYR A 115 24.39 34.14 45.32
CA TYR A 115 24.79 33.05 46.21
C TYR A 115 25.07 31.77 45.42
N TYR A 116 24.16 31.36 44.52
CA TYR A 116 24.37 30.16 43.72
C TYR A 116 25.50 30.29 42.70
N ILE A 117 25.65 31.46 42.06
CA ILE A 117 26.77 31.75 41.15
C ILE A 117 28.10 31.60 41.89
N THR A 118 28.21 32.20 43.07
CA THR A 118 29.46 32.18 43.85
C THR A 118 29.75 30.76 44.37
N ARG A 119 28.72 30.02 44.81
CA ARG A 119 28.85 28.64 45.34
C ARG A 119 29.32 27.64 44.29
N TYR A 120 28.75 27.72 43.09
CA TYR A 120 29.01 26.78 41.99
C TYR A 120 29.94 27.37 40.93
N ASN A 121 30.72 28.38 41.29
CA ASN A 121 31.86 28.78 40.49
C ASN A 121 32.90 27.65 40.50
N LYS A 122 33.47 27.34 39.34
CA LYS A 122 34.47 26.27 39.18
C LYS A 122 35.76 26.69 39.88
N LYS A 123 36.25 25.89 40.82
CA LYS A 123 37.54 26.15 41.48
C LYS A 123 38.70 25.86 40.51
N SER A 124 39.83 26.54 40.67
CA SER A 124 40.98 26.45 39.75
C SER A 124 41.53 25.03 39.56
N SER A 125 41.45 24.18 40.59
CA SER A 125 41.89 22.77 40.55
C SER A 125 40.75 21.76 40.35
N GLU A 126 39.50 22.22 40.20
CA GLU A 126 38.31 21.37 40.13
C GLU A 126 38.01 20.93 38.69
N THR A 127 37.89 19.62 38.47
CA THR A 127 37.37 19.07 37.20
C THR A 127 35.87 19.38 37.03
N GLU A 128 35.36 19.45 35.81
CA GLU A 128 33.92 19.64 35.56
C GLU A 128 33.06 18.57 36.22
N GLU A 129 33.49 17.31 36.20
CA GLU A 129 32.76 16.21 36.83
C GLU A 129 32.63 16.43 38.34
N THR A 130 33.69 16.89 39.00
CA THR A 130 33.65 17.21 40.43
C THR A 130 32.71 18.37 40.72
N LEU A 131 32.74 19.44 39.89
CA LEU A 131 31.79 20.55 40.01
C LEU A 131 30.35 20.08 39.88
N TYR A 132 30.05 19.27 38.86
CA TYR A 132 28.71 18.75 38.63
C TYR A 132 28.24 17.79 39.72
N LYS A 133 29.14 17.00 40.31
CA LYS A 133 28.82 16.19 41.51
C LYS A 133 28.38 17.09 42.66
N ARG A 134 29.04 18.23 42.90
CA ARG A 134 28.61 19.19 43.94
C ARG A 134 27.23 19.78 43.66
N VAL A 135 26.86 19.95 42.40
CA VAL A 135 25.55 20.48 42.01
C VAL A 135 24.44 19.47 42.31
N VAL A 136 24.60 18.23 41.87
CA VAL A 136 23.54 17.21 41.93
C VAL A 136 23.51 16.40 43.22
N VAL A 137 24.51 16.51 44.10
CA VAL A 137 24.49 15.83 45.41
C VAL A 137 23.40 16.43 46.29
N LYS A 138 22.68 15.57 47.03
CA LYS A 138 21.73 15.98 48.06
C LYS A 138 22.46 16.53 49.28
N GLU A 139 22.16 17.76 49.67
CA GLU A 139 22.82 18.38 50.84
C GLU A 139 22.20 17.88 52.15
N ALA A 140 22.98 17.95 53.23
CA ALA A 140 22.53 17.54 54.55
C ALA A 140 21.31 18.36 55.00
N GLY A 141 20.24 17.67 55.39
CA GLY A 141 19.00 18.30 55.86
C GLY A 141 18.00 18.66 54.76
N GLU A 142 18.32 18.45 53.48
CA GLU A 142 17.34 18.61 52.39
C GLU A 142 16.36 17.42 52.37
N THR A 143 15.09 17.68 52.05
CA THR A 143 14.19 16.63 51.52
C THR A 143 14.54 16.31 50.06
N VAL A 144 13.94 15.26 49.48
CA VAL A 144 14.15 14.94 48.05
C VAL A 144 13.60 16.05 47.16
N GLU A 145 12.47 16.64 47.55
CA GLU A 145 11.80 17.73 46.84
C GLU A 145 12.65 19.01 46.88
N GLN A 146 13.16 19.36 48.07
CA GLN A 146 14.03 20.52 48.26
C GLN A 146 15.33 20.40 47.46
N TRP A 147 15.94 19.22 47.46
CA TRP A 147 17.10 18.93 46.64
C TRP A 147 16.82 19.17 45.15
N ALA A 148 15.74 18.58 44.62
CA ALA A 148 15.38 18.73 43.21
C ALA A 148 15.07 20.20 42.85
N GLN A 149 14.37 20.92 43.72
CA GLN A 149 14.09 22.35 43.56
C GLN A 149 15.38 23.18 43.51
N ARG A 150 16.34 22.95 44.42
CA ARG A 150 17.64 23.62 44.37
C ARG A 150 18.37 23.34 43.06
N VAL A 151 18.42 22.06 42.65
CA VAL A 151 19.09 21.68 41.40
C VAL A 151 18.43 22.37 40.20
N GLU A 152 17.10 22.50 40.21
CA GLU A 152 16.35 23.23 39.17
C GLU A 152 16.67 24.74 39.17
N LEU A 153 16.85 25.38 40.34
CA LEU A 153 17.33 26.77 40.39
C LEU A 153 18.71 26.92 39.75
N ILE A 154 19.62 25.96 39.98
CA ILE A 154 20.96 25.97 39.38
C ILE A 154 20.85 25.77 37.86
N HIS A 155 19.97 24.89 37.40
CA HIS A 155 19.67 24.69 35.99
C HIS A 155 19.14 25.97 35.32
N GLN A 156 18.26 26.73 35.99
CA GLN A 156 17.78 28.02 35.50
C GLN A 156 18.89 29.07 35.39
N ILE A 157 19.88 29.04 36.28
CA ILE A 157 21.06 29.93 36.21
C ILE A 157 22.00 29.49 35.07
N TYR A 158 22.18 28.18 34.89
CA TYR A 158 23.12 27.58 33.94
C TYR A 158 22.47 26.57 32.98
N PRO A 159 21.54 27.00 32.12
CA PRO A 159 20.75 26.10 31.27
C PRO A 159 21.59 25.34 30.23
N ASN A 160 22.75 25.89 29.87
CA ASN A 160 23.62 25.35 28.82
C ASN A 160 24.83 24.56 29.36
N TRP A 161 24.83 24.19 30.65
CA TRP A 161 25.85 23.27 31.16
C TRP A 161 25.68 21.86 30.58
N PRO A 162 26.77 21.23 30.07
CA PRO A 162 26.79 19.83 29.63
C PRO A 162 26.14 18.85 30.60
N LEU A 163 26.15 19.17 31.90
CA LEU A 163 25.44 18.42 32.94
C LEU A 163 24.01 18.04 32.54
N TRP A 164 23.27 18.92 31.87
CA TRP A 164 21.83 18.74 31.58
C TRP A 164 21.53 18.09 30.24
N TYR A 165 22.53 17.73 29.44
CA TYR A 165 22.28 17.25 28.08
C TYR A 165 23.34 16.30 27.52
N ASP A 166 24.55 16.29 28.06
CA ASP A 166 25.59 15.34 27.67
C ASP A 166 25.31 13.97 28.33
N ALA A 167 25.21 12.94 27.49
CA ALA A 167 24.99 11.56 27.91
C ALA A 167 26.07 11.06 28.89
N LYS A 168 27.29 11.62 28.86
CA LYS A 168 28.36 11.32 29.83
C LYS A 168 27.91 11.54 31.28
N TYR A 169 27.07 12.54 31.54
CA TYR A 169 26.61 12.90 32.88
C TYR A 169 25.21 12.36 33.21
N TYR A 170 24.65 11.49 32.36
CA TYR A 170 23.28 10.98 32.51
C TYR A 170 23.06 10.26 33.85
N GLU A 171 23.95 9.35 34.25
CA GLU A 171 23.78 8.61 35.51
C GLU A 171 23.78 9.53 36.75
N MET A 172 24.49 10.66 36.69
CA MET A 172 24.50 11.66 37.76
C MET A 172 23.20 12.47 37.82
N THR A 173 22.53 12.67 36.69
CA THR A 173 21.34 13.51 36.55
C THR A 173 20.04 12.72 36.50
N LYS A 174 20.11 11.39 36.34
CA LYS A 174 18.95 10.50 36.22
C LYS A 174 17.93 10.70 37.33
N ASN A 175 18.36 10.76 38.59
CA ASN A 175 17.48 10.98 39.73
C ASN A 175 16.89 12.40 39.75
N VAL A 176 17.61 13.39 39.21
CA VAL A 176 17.12 14.76 39.06
C VAL A 176 15.97 14.74 38.06
N TYR A 177 16.14 14.12 36.89
CA TYR A 177 15.06 13.98 35.92
C TYR A 177 13.86 13.23 36.49
N LEU A 178 14.07 12.10 37.15
CA LEU A 178 13.00 11.30 37.77
C LEU A 178 12.16 12.09 38.76
N THR A 179 12.79 13.02 39.49
CA THR A 179 12.12 13.85 40.50
C THR A 179 11.45 15.07 39.88
N SER A 180 12.20 15.87 39.11
CA SER A 180 11.74 17.14 38.54
C SER A 180 10.65 16.96 37.47
N PHE A 181 10.69 15.86 36.72
CA PHE A 181 9.73 15.56 35.67
C PHE A 181 8.74 14.47 36.04
N LYS A 182 8.58 14.17 37.34
CA LYS A 182 7.51 13.30 37.80
C LYS A 182 6.15 13.94 37.47
N LYS A 183 5.18 13.12 37.02
CA LYS A 183 3.80 13.56 36.83
C LYS A 183 3.17 13.88 38.19
N SER A 184 2.53 15.05 38.30
CA SER A 184 1.75 15.40 39.49
C SER A 184 0.40 14.68 39.51
N SER A 185 -0.14 14.38 40.70
CA SER A 185 -1.46 13.75 40.83
C SER A 185 -2.61 14.64 40.34
N ALA A 186 -2.42 15.95 40.33
CA ALA A 186 -3.40 16.93 39.86
C ALA A 186 -3.22 17.31 38.37
N GLU A 187 -2.18 16.80 37.70
CA GLU A 187 -1.84 17.15 36.32
C GLU A 187 -2.43 16.11 35.35
N ASP A 188 -3.18 16.58 34.34
CA ASP A 188 -3.65 15.72 33.27
C ASP A 188 -2.48 15.28 32.37
N GLU A 189 -2.71 14.22 31.59
CA GLU A 189 -1.65 13.63 30.78
C GLU A 189 -1.11 14.56 29.69
N LEU A 190 -1.97 15.33 29.02
CA LEU A 190 -1.56 16.20 27.95
C LEU A 190 -0.72 17.38 28.48
N SER A 191 -1.13 17.97 29.60
CA SER A 191 -0.37 19.00 30.30
C SER A 191 0.99 18.47 30.76
N TYR A 192 1.03 17.24 31.29
CA TYR A 192 2.28 16.58 31.67
C TYR A 192 3.25 16.43 30.50
N TYR A 193 2.76 15.92 29.36
CA TYR A 193 3.55 15.75 28.15
C TYR A 193 4.04 17.08 27.56
N LYS A 194 3.20 18.11 27.53
CA LYS A 194 3.61 19.46 27.11
C LYS A 194 4.69 20.05 28.03
N ARG A 195 4.60 19.80 29.34
CA ARG A 195 5.62 20.24 30.30
C ARG A 195 6.96 19.51 30.09
N LEU A 196 6.92 18.20 29.86
CA LEU A 196 8.10 17.39 29.56
C LEU A 196 8.85 17.88 28.32
N THR A 197 8.14 18.20 27.23
CA THR A 197 8.75 18.56 25.94
C THR A 197 9.00 20.05 25.76
N LYS A 198 8.71 20.87 26.76
CA LYS A 198 8.89 22.33 26.70
C LYS A 198 10.36 22.69 26.44
N LYS A 199 10.58 23.55 25.43
CA LYS A 199 11.88 24.18 25.16
C LYS A 199 12.07 25.38 26.09
N PHE A 200 13.25 25.54 26.67
CA PHE A 200 13.56 26.70 27.52
C PHE A 200 14.01 27.90 26.67
N ALA A 201 13.77 29.13 27.15
CA ALA A 201 13.96 30.35 26.37
C ALA A 201 15.41 30.59 25.91
N SER A 202 16.40 30.09 26.66
CA SER A 202 17.83 30.25 26.42
C SER A 202 18.51 28.98 25.86
N GLU A 203 17.72 27.99 25.47
CA GLU A 203 18.19 26.67 25.03
C GLU A 203 18.39 26.64 23.51
N THR A 204 19.57 26.20 23.04
CA THR A 204 19.79 25.96 21.61
C THR A 204 19.04 24.70 21.15
N ASP A 205 18.90 24.49 19.84
CA ASP A 205 18.26 23.27 19.33
C ASP A 205 19.06 22.01 19.71
N GLU A 206 20.38 22.08 19.69
CA GLU A 206 21.26 20.96 20.09
C GLU A 206 21.08 20.60 21.56
N VAL A 207 21.02 21.61 22.44
CA VAL A 207 20.80 21.42 23.88
C VAL A 207 19.40 20.85 24.13
N TYR A 208 18.38 21.40 23.46
CA TYR A 208 17.00 20.94 23.54
C TYR A 208 16.84 19.47 23.14
N ILE A 209 17.38 19.08 21.98
CA ILE A 209 17.33 17.70 21.50
C ILE A 209 18.05 16.77 22.47
N SER A 210 19.24 17.16 22.92
CA SER A 210 20.09 16.33 23.78
C SER A 210 19.45 16.12 25.14
N ARG A 211 18.93 17.18 25.78
CA ARG A 211 18.16 17.09 27.03
C ARG A 211 16.91 16.24 26.88
N LEU A 212 16.10 16.44 25.83
CA LEU A 212 14.92 15.62 25.61
C LEU A 212 15.27 14.16 25.31
N THR A 213 16.43 13.88 24.72
CA THR A 213 16.93 12.51 24.56
C THR A 213 17.17 11.86 25.93
N LEU A 214 17.76 12.58 26.90
CA LEU A 214 17.95 12.08 28.27
C LEU A 214 16.62 11.90 29.02
N ILE A 215 15.65 12.81 28.81
CA ILE A 215 14.30 12.68 29.36
C ILE A 215 13.58 11.47 28.75
N LYS A 216 13.67 11.28 27.42
CA LYS A 216 13.14 10.09 26.74
C LYS A 216 13.79 8.81 27.29
N GLN A 217 15.10 8.81 27.52
CA GLN A 217 15.80 7.67 28.12
C GLN A 217 15.30 7.36 29.54
N THR A 218 15.04 8.40 30.34
CA THR A 218 14.53 8.27 31.71
C THR A 218 13.08 7.77 31.74
N TYR A 219 12.26 8.26 30.81
CA TYR A 219 10.83 7.96 30.71
C TYR A 219 10.51 7.22 29.41
N SER A 220 11.28 6.17 29.12
CA SER A 220 11.27 5.44 27.84
C SER A 220 10.00 4.61 27.58
N THR A 221 9.10 4.54 28.57
CA THR A 221 7.82 3.84 28.49
C THR A 221 6.63 4.77 28.26
N LEU A 222 6.83 6.09 28.23
CA LEU A 222 5.71 7.01 27.96
C LEU A 222 5.26 6.91 26.51
N ASP A 223 3.95 6.85 26.32
CA ASP A 223 3.30 6.79 25.01
C ASP A 223 3.57 8.04 24.17
N LEU A 224 3.84 9.18 24.83
CA LEU A 224 4.36 10.42 24.25
C LEU A 224 5.35 10.18 23.09
N TRP A 225 6.29 9.25 23.24
CA TRP A 225 7.39 9.05 22.29
C TRP A 225 7.03 8.19 21.09
N TYR A 226 5.92 7.43 21.16
CA TYR A 226 5.61 6.33 20.24
C TYR A 226 4.17 6.38 19.69
N ASN A 227 3.28 7.16 20.30
CA ASN A 227 1.89 7.27 19.89
C ASN A 227 1.67 8.53 19.04
N THR A 228 1.14 8.34 17.84
CA THR A 228 0.85 9.40 16.87
C THR A 228 -0.21 10.39 17.36
N GLN A 229 -0.99 10.06 18.40
CA GLN A 229 -1.93 11.01 19.01
C GLN A 229 -1.25 12.22 19.69
N TYR A 230 0.03 12.08 20.07
CA TYR A 230 0.81 13.16 20.67
C TYR A 230 1.79 13.81 19.68
N LEU A 231 1.58 13.63 18.37
CA LEU A 231 2.46 14.13 17.32
C LEU A 231 2.79 15.61 17.50
N ASP A 232 1.79 16.45 17.79
CA ASP A 232 1.98 17.89 17.99
C ASP A 232 2.85 18.24 19.21
N VAL A 233 2.91 17.36 20.21
CA VAL A 233 3.70 17.57 21.44
C VAL A 233 5.18 17.23 21.22
N VAL A 234 5.47 16.23 20.38
CA VAL A 234 6.85 15.78 20.07
C VAL A 234 7.39 16.30 18.75
N LYS A 235 6.58 17.00 17.95
CA LYS A 235 6.93 17.50 16.62
C LYS A 235 8.26 18.25 16.62
N SER A 236 8.41 19.25 17.49
CA SER A 236 9.64 20.05 17.58
C SER A 236 10.86 19.21 17.91
N TYR A 237 10.74 18.22 18.79
CA TYR A 237 11.82 17.30 19.14
C TYR A 237 12.24 16.43 17.95
N TYR A 238 11.29 15.73 17.32
CA TYR A 238 11.62 14.81 16.24
C TYR A 238 12.06 15.51 14.96
N VAL A 239 11.45 16.66 14.63
CA VAL A 239 11.90 17.50 13.50
C VAL A 239 13.34 17.95 13.72
N ALA A 240 13.65 18.53 14.89
CA ALA A 240 15.00 19.02 15.17
C ALA A 240 16.02 17.86 15.22
N ARG A 241 15.67 16.72 15.85
CA ARG A 241 16.54 15.52 15.94
C ARG A 241 16.87 14.90 14.59
N TYR A 242 15.92 14.87 13.67
CA TYR A 242 16.09 14.28 12.34
C TYR A 242 16.19 15.32 11.22
N THR A 243 16.60 16.55 11.57
CA THR A 243 17.04 17.53 10.59
C THR A 243 18.44 17.15 10.11
N LYS A 244 18.62 17.11 8.79
CA LYS A 244 19.90 16.81 8.13
C LYS A 244 20.95 17.84 8.53
N SER A 245 22.11 17.41 9.04
CA SER A 245 23.22 18.33 9.27
C SER A 245 23.86 18.76 7.93
N SER A 246 24.58 19.88 7.92
CA SER A 246 25.16 20.44 6.69
C SER A 246 26.18 19.53 6.01
N SER A 247 26.86 18.65 6.77
CA SER A 247 27.85 17.69 6.27
C SER A 247 27.30 16.26 6.09
N GLU A 248 26.05 16.01 6.50
CA GLU A 248 25.44 14.68 6.46
C GLU A 248 24.87 14.36 5.07
N THR A 249 25.01 13.13 4.61
CA THR A 249 24.34 12.64 3.40
C THR A 249 22.90 12.23 3.70
N GLU A 250 22.01 12.24 2.71
CA GLU A 250 20.63 11.76 2.92
C GLU A 250 20.59 10.29 3.39
N GLU A 251 21.46 9.45 2.84
CA GLU A 251 21.55 8.05 3.25
C GLU A 251 21.97 7.91 4.72
N SER A 252 22.89 8.74 5.21
CA SER A 252 23.28 8.77 6.62
C SER A 252 22.13 9.20 7.53
N LEU A 253 21.39 10.25 7.15
CA LEU A 253 20.18 10.67 7.86
C LEU A 253 19.17 9.51 7.94
N TYR A 254 18.90 8.86 6.81
CA TYR A 254 17.95 7.75 6.75
C TYR A 254 18.41 6.54 7.56
N LYS A 255 19.71 6.24 7.60
CA LYS A 255 20.27 5.22 8.51
C LYS A 255 19.97 5.54 9.97
N ARG A 256 20.13 6.80 10.40
CA ARG A 256 19.76 7.22 11.76
C ARG A 256 18.27 7.09 12.05
N VAL A 257 17.41 7.33 11.07
CA VAL A 257 15.95 7.19 11.23
C VAL A 257 15.57 5.74 11.46
N VAL A 258 16.07 4.84 10.61
CA VAL A 258 15.67 3.42 10.60
C VAL A 258 16.44 2.57 11.61
N VAL A 259 17.54 3.05 12.18
CA VAL A 259 18.26 2.29 13.21
C VAL A 259 17.44 2.25 14.50
N LYS A 260 17.45 1.10 15.16
CA LYS A 260 16.85 0.90 16.47
C LYS A 260 17.67 1.61 17.54
N GLU A 261 17.03 2.45 18.36
CA GLU A 261 17.71 3.16 19.45
C GLU A 261 17.91 2.21 20.66
N PRO A 262 18.95 2.43 21.49
CA PRO A 262 19.18 1.62 22.69
C PRO A 262 17.93 1.56 23.60
N GLY A 263 17.55 0.35 23.99
CA GLY A 263 16.40 0.11 24.87
C GLY A 263 15.03 0.07 24.17
N GLU A 264 14.94 0.31 22.86
CA GLU A 264 13.68 0.13 22.13
C GLU A 264 13.32 -1.36 22.01
N THR A 265 12.04 -1.69 21.99
CA THR A 265 11.56 -2.97 21.45
C THR A 265 11.37 -2.82 19.93
N VAL A 266 11.06 -3.92 19.21
CA VAL A 266 10.78 -3.82 17.76
C VAL A 266 9.52 -2.98 17.52
N GLU A 267 8.53 -3.12 18.39
CA GLU A 267 7.26 -2.39 18.33
C GLU A 267 7.47 -0.89 18.56
N LYS A 268 8.21 -0.51 19.62
CA LYS A 268 8.54 0.89 19.91
C LYS A 268 9.38 1.54 18.82
N TRP A 269 10.34 0.80 18.26
CA TRP A 269 11.12 1.24 17.12
C TRP A 269 10.22 1.56 15.92
N ALA A 270 9.34 0.63 15.53
CA ALA A 270 8.43 0.83 14.41
C ALA A 270 7.49 2.03 14.66
N GLN A 271 6.95 2.16 15.87
CA GLN A 271 6.10 3.28 16.28
C GLN A 271 6.82 4.64 16.20
N ARG A 272 8.08 4.73 16.67
CA ARG A 272 8.89 5.94 16.49
C ARG A 272 9.11 6.26 15.02
N VAL A 273 9.43 5.25 14.22
CA VAL A 273 9.65 5.43 12.78
C VAL A 273 8.37 5.92 12.09
N GLU A 274 7.20 5.45 12.49
CA GLU A 274 5.92 5.94 11.99
C GLU A 274 5.68 7.41 12.33
N ILE A 275 6.01 7.85 13.54
CA ILE A 275 5.97 9.28 13.89
C ILE A 275 6.84 10.09 12.92
N ILE A 276 8.07 9.63 12.65
CA ILE A 276 8.99 10.32 11.73
C ILE A 276 8.43 10.32 10.29
N HIS A 277 7.83 9.21 9.85
CA HIS A 277 7.17 9.09 8.56
C HIS A 277 5.99 10.06 8.42
N GLN A 278 5.12 10.19 9.43
CA GLN A 278 4.01 11.16 9.41
C GLN A 278 4.49 12.61 9.41
N LEU A 279 5.60 12.91 10.09
CA LEU A 279 6.21 14.24 10.05
C LEU A 279 6.86 14.55 8.70
N ASN A 280 7.34 13.53 8.00
CA ASN A 280 8.11 13.68 6.76
C ASN A 280 7.69 12.67 5.66
N PRO A 281 6.42 12.68 5.20
CA PRO A 281 5.89 11.66 4.30
C PRO A 281 6.52 11.68 2.90
N ASN A 282 7.11 12.82 2.52
CA ASN A 282 7.73 13.03 1.21
C ASN A 282 9.24 12.74 1.20
N TRP A 283 9.81 12.12 2.23
CA TRP A 283 11.21 11.65 2.16
C TRP A 283 11.34 10.45 1.23
N ALA A 284 12.37 10.47 0.39
CA ALA A 284 12.69 9.38 -0.54
C ALA A 284 12.82 8.02 0.18
N LEU A 285 13.16 8.03 1.47
CA LEU A 285 13.16 6.85 2.33
C LEU A 285 11.89 5.99 2.21
N TRP A 286 10.72 6.61 2.07
CA TRP A 286 9.41 5.94 2.10
C TRP A 286 8.85 5.54 0.74
N PHE A 287 9.57 5.80 -0.35
CA PHE A 287 9.02 5.52 -1.68
C PHE A 287 10.09 5.20 -2.73
N ASP A 288 11.34 5.62 -2.55
CA ASP A 288 12.42 5.29 -3.47
C ASP A 288 12.87 3.84 -3.26
N ALA A 289 12.78 3.03 -4.32
CA ALA A 289 13.14 1.62 -4.31
C ALA A 289 14.61 1.38 -3.90
N LYS A 290 15.50 2.37 -4.02
CA LYS A 290 16.90 2.25 -3.58
C LYS A 290 17.03 2.03 -2.07
N TYR A 291 16.07 2.55 -1.27
CA TYR A 291 16.07 2.40 0.18
C TYR A 291 15.23 1.22 0.69
N TYR A 292 14.64 0.44 -0.22
CA TYR A 292 13.72 -0.65 0.15
C TYR A 292 14.32 -1.65 1.14
N THR A 293 15.58 -2.04 0.96
CA THR A 293 16.25 -2.98 1.89
C THR A 293 16.31 -2.45 3.31
N MET A 294 16.47 -1.12 3.48
CA MET A 294 16.51 -0.48 4.79
C MET A 294 15.12 -0.33 5.42
N THR A 295 14.07 -0.22 4.60
CA THR A 295 12.70 0.02 5.06
C THR A 295 11.82 -1.22 5.09
N LYS A 296 12.27 -2.35 4.53
CA LYS A 296 11.50 -3.60 4.46
C LYS A 296 10.91 -4.01 5.80
N ASP A 297 11.71 -4.04 6.85
CA ASP A 297 11.26 -4.44 8.19
C ASP A 297 10.31 -3.40 8.81
N ILE A 298 10.44 -2.13 8.44
CA ILE A 298 9.50 -1.07 8.83
C ILE A 298 8.15 -1.34 8.17
N TYR A 299 8.10 -1.59 6.85
CA TYR A 299 6.87 -1.94 6.14
C TYR A 299 6.18 -3.19 6.73
N LEU A 300 6.97 -4.20 7.10
CA LEU A 300 6.47 -5.43 7.73
C LEU A 300 5.79 -5.18 9.09
N ASN A 301 6.24 -4.17 9.83
CA ASN A 301 5.65 -3.83 11.13
C ASN A 301 4.49 -2.84 11.01
N LEU A 302 4.66 -1.77 10.23
CA LEU A 302 3.66 -0.69 10.11
C LEU A 302 2.37 -1.12 9.40
N PHE A 303 2.52 -1.89 8.33
CA PHE A 303 1.39 -2.31 7.50
C PHE A 303 0.95 -3.74 7.82
N LYS A 304 1.32 -4.27 8.99
CA LYS A 304 0.81 -5.54 9.47
C LYS A 304 -0.70 -5.44 9.72
N LYS A 305 -1.44 -6.48 9.37
CA LYS A 305 -2.87 -6.60 9.71
C LYS A 305 -3.03 -6.83 11.21
N SER A 306 -3.91 -6.07 11.86
CA SER A 306 -4.27 -6.31 13.27
C SER A 306 -5.17 -7.53 13.38
N THR A 307 -5.13 -8.23 14.52
CA THR A 307 -6.02 -9.38 14.80
C THR A 307 -7.48 -8.98 14.94
N SER A 308 -7.76 -7.70 15.27
CA SER A 308 -9.11 -7.16 15.43
C SER A 308 -9.65 -6.46 14.17
N GLU A 309 -8.84 -6.32 13.12
CA GLU A 309 -9.19 -5.57 11.92
C GLU A 309 -9.67 -6.53 10.82
N ASP A 310 -10.83 -6.26 10.23
CA ASP A 310 -11.32 -7.03 9.09
C ASP A 310 -10.48 -6.75 7.83
N GLU A 311 -10.64 -7.59 6.81
CA GLU A 311 -9.81 -7.52 5.62
C GLU A 311 -10.03 -6.24 4.77
N ILE A 312 -11.28 -5.78 4.64
CA ILE A 312 -11.57 -4.59 3.84
C ILE A 312 -11.04 -3.34 4.54
N THR A 313 -11.21 -3.25 5.87
CA THR A 313 -10.67 -2.15 6.67
C THR A 313 -9.14 -2.12 6.58
N TYR A 314 -8.49 -3.30 6.70
CA TYR A 314 -7.05 -3.43 6.53
C TYR A 314 -6.58 -2.92 5.16
N PHE A 315 -7.22 -3.37 4.08
CA PHE A 315 -6.83 -2.97 2.73
C PHE A 315 -7.03 -1.47 2.49
N LYS A 316 -8.15 -0.89 2.93
CA LYS A 316 -8.38 0.55 2.85
C LYS A 316 -7.33 1.35 3.61
N ARG A 317 -6.90 0.87 4.79
CA ARG A 317 -5.87 1.52 5.60
C ARG A 317 -4.52 1.55 4.89
N ILE A 318 -4.07 0.43 4.32
CA ILE A 318 -2.74 0.37 3.69
C ILE A 318 -2.70 1.07 2.32
N THR A 319 -3.83 1.17 1.62
CA THR A 319 -3.92 1.88 0.32
C THR A 319 -4.34 3.34 0.43
N ALA A 320 -4.64 3.83 1.64
CA ALA A 320 -5.01 5.23 1.85
C ALA A 320 -3.91 6.17 1.39
N LYS A 321 -4.29 7.20 0.64
CA LYS A 321 -3.39 8.31 0.26
C LYS A 321 -3.42 9.36 1.38
N THR A 322 -2.25 9.81 1.84
CA THR A 322 -2.20 10.86 2.87
C THR A 322 -2.38 12.24 2.24
N VAL A 323 -2.90 13.23 2.99
CA VAL A 323 -3.28 14.56 2.44
C VAL A 323 -2.08 15.30 1.83
N SER A 324 -0.88 15.08 2.36
CA SER A 324 0.36 15.73 1.95
C SER A 324 1.18 14.93 0.92
N GLU A 325 0.67 13.78 0.46
CA GLU A 325 1.36 12.87 -0.45
C GLU A 325 1.05 13.21 -1.92
N SER A 326 2.09 13.42 -2.73
CA SER A 326 1.93 13.55 -4.19
C SER A 326 1.54 12.22 -4.85
N ASP A 327 1.00 12.24 -6.08
CA ASP A 327 0.68 10.99 -6.80
C ASP A 327 1.91 10.09 -7.01
N VAL A 328 3.07 10.69 -7.30
CA VAL A 328 4.33 9.95 -7.48
C VAL A 328 4.74 9.26 -6.19
N VAL A 329 4.67 9.96 -5.05
CA VAL A 329 5.00 9.38 -3.74
C VAL A 329 4.00 8.28 -3.39
N TYR A 330 2.70 8.51 -3.62
CA TYR A 330 1.63 7.53 -3.40
C TYR A 330 1.86 6.23 -4.17
N ILE A 331 2.09 6.31 -5.48
CA ILE A 331 2.33 5.14 -6.34
C ILE A 331 3.56 4.38 -5.86
N ASN A 332 4.66 5.09 -5.65
CA ASN A 332 5.94 4.48 -5.30
C ASN A 332 5.91 3.85 -3.90
N ARG A 333 5.27 4.49 -2.91
CA ARG A 333 5.03 3.89 -1.59
C ARG A 333 4.22 2.61 -1.71
N LEU A 334 3.11 2.62 -2.45
CA LEU A 334 2.29 1.42 -2.65
C LEU A 334 3.03 0.33 -3.42
N ASP A 335 3.95 0.67 -4.32
CA ASP A 335 4.86 -0.31 -4.92
C ASP A 335 5.76 -1.00 -3.89
N LEU A 336 6.27 -0.26 -2.90
CA LEU A 336 7.05 -0.86 -1.80
C LEU A 336 6.18 -1.71 -0.85
N ILE A 337 4.95 -1.29 -0.57
CA ILE A 337 4.00 -2.11 0.20
C ILE A 337 3.67 -3.40 -0.56
N ARG A 338 3.33 -3.30 -1.86
CA ARG A 338 3.05 -4.47 -2.70
C ARG A 338 4.25 -5.39 -2.81
N ARG A 339 5.47 -4.85 -2.92
CA ARG A 339 6.70 -5.66 -2.91
C ARG A 339 6.90 -6.39 -1.59
N THR A 340 6.54 -5.77 -0.47
CA THR A 340 6.64 -6.38 0.88
C THR A 340 5.57 -7.43 1.10
N TYR A 341 4.37 -7.18 0.60
CA TYR A 341 3.18 -8.01 0.78
C TYR A 341 2.65 -8.51 -0.57
N SER A 342 3.54 -9.12 -1.36
CA SER A 342 3.22 -9.57 -2.72
C SER A 342 2.27 -10.77 -2.75
N GLY A 343 1.99 -11.39 -1.61
CA GLY A 343 1.00 -12.46 -1.49
C GLY A 343 -0.44 -11.96 -1.22
N LEU A 344 -0.66 -10.66 -1.02
CA LEU A 344 -2.01 -10.17 -0.72
C LEU A 344 -2.90 -10.17 -1.95
N ASN A 345 -4.06 -10.82 -1.83
CA ASN A 345 -5.10 -10.82 -2.87
C ASN A 345 -5.59 -9.41 -3.25
N LEU A 346 -5.38 -8.42 -2.37
CA LEU A 346 -5.63 -7.00 -2.65
C LEU A 346 -5.12 -6.56 -4.03
N TRP A 347 -3.93 -7.01 -4.41
CA TRP A 347 -3.26 -6.55 -5.63
C TRP A 347 -3.77 -7.24 -6.90
N TYR A 348 -4.43 -8.39 -6.78
CA TYR A 348 -4.69 -9.29 -7.92
C TYR A 348 -6.17 -9.65 -8.08
N SER A 349 -6.98 -9.55 -7.03
CA SER A 349 -8.39 -9.93 -7.06
C SER A 349 -9.30 -8.80 -7.52
N LYS A 350 -10.22 -9.14 -8.43
CA LYS A 350 -11.29 -8.24 -8.91
C LYS A 350 -12.20 -7.75 -7.78
N GLN A 351 -12.34 -8.54 -6.71
CA GLN A 351 -13.16 -8.20 -5.55
C GLN A 351 -12.70 -6.92 -4.84
N TYR A 352 -11.40 -6.63 -4.84
CA TYR A 352 -10.82 -5.46 -4.18
C TYR A 352 -10.43 -4.36 -5.17
N LEU A 353 -10.90 -4.44 -6.43
CA LEU A 353 -10.56 -3.45 -7.45
C LEU A 353 -10.96 -2.04 -7.03
N GLU A 354 -12.11 -1.85 -6.39
CA GLU A 354 -12.52 -0.52 -5.92
C GLU A 354 -11.58 0.05 -4.83
N VAL A 355 -10.86 -0.79 -4.09
CA VAL A 355 -9.85 -0.35 -3.09
C VAL A 355 -8.53 0.02 -3.75
N THR A 356 -8.14 -0.65 -4.84
CA THR A 356 -6.88 -0.41 -5.57
C THR A 356 -7.04 0.47 -6.81
N LYS A 357 -8.26 0.88 -7.13
CA LYS A 357 -8.61 1.66 -8.32
C LYS A 357 -7.78 2.93 -8.45
N SER A 358 -7.69 3.72 -7.39
CA SER A 358 -6.92 4.97 -7.38
C SER A 358 -5.44 4.71 -7.64
N TYR A 359 -4.88 3.66 -7.04
CA TYR A 359 -3.49 3.25 -7.25
C TYR A 359 -3.23 2.82 -8.70
N TYR A 360 -4.02 1.90 -9.24
CA TYR A 360 -3.82 1.43 -10.61
C TYR A 360 -4.11 2.49 -11.67
N THR A 361 -5.09 3.37 -11.41
CA THR A 361 -5.37 4.52 -12.27
C THR A 361 -4.19 5.49 -12.27
N ALA A 362 -3.71 5.90 -11.09
CA ALA A 362 -2.57 6.80 -10.98
C ALA A 362 -1.31 6.18 -11.60
N LYS A 363 -1.07 4.88 -11.35
CA LYS A 363 0.06 4.15 -11.90
C LYS A 363 -0.01 4.07 -13.43
N TYR A 364 -1.10 3.62 -14.03
CA TYR A 364 -1.18 3.32 -15.47
C TYR A 364 -1.82 4.40 -16.34
N THR A 365 -2.07 5.58 -15.79
CA THR A 365 -2.37 6.75 -16.62
C THR A 365 -1.15 7.10 -17.46
N ARG A 366 -1.38 7.34 -18.76
CA ARG A 366 -0.34 7.75 -19.70
C ARG A 366 0.13 9.17 -19.39
N SER A 367 1.43 9.38 -19.28
CA SER A 367 1.96 10.74 -19.16
C SER A 367 1.93 11.47 -20.51
N SER A 368 1.97 12.81 -20.49
CA SER A 368 1.89 13.62 -21.71
C SER A 368 3.03 13.37 -22.69
N SER A 369 4.20 12.95 -22.21
CA SER A 369 5.38 12.64 -23.01
C SER A 369 5.59 11.15 -23.27
N GLU A 370 4.80 10.26 -22.66
CA GLU A 370 4.93 8.81 -22.84
C GLU A 370 4.31 8.37 -24.17
N THR A 371 5.04 7.54 -24.92
CA THR A 371 4.53 6.89 -26.13
C THR A 371 3.57 5.77 -25.78
N GLU A 372 2.64 5.45 -26.69
CA GLU A 372 1.70 4.35 -26.48
C GLU A 372 2.42 3.01 -26.25
N GLU A 373 3.46 2.71 -27.02
CA GLU A 373 4.23 1.47 -26.87
C GLU A 373 4.94 1.38 -25.51
N SER A 374 5.46 2.51 -25.00
CA SER A 374 6.06 2.58 -23.66
C SER A 374 5.03 2.29 -22.57
N LEU A 375 3.83 2.88 -22.67
CA LEU A 375 2.72 2.61 -21.76
C LEU A 375 2.37 1.12 -21.76
N PHE A 376 2.26 0.51 -22.94
CA PHE A 376 1.89 -0.90 -23.05
C PHE A 376 2.95 -1.82 -22.45
N LYS A 377 4.24 -1.56 -22.74
CA LYS A 377 5.35 -2.28 -22.09
C LYS A 377 5.29 -2.15 -20.58
N ARG A 378 4.94 -0.98 -20.04
CA ARG A 378 4.80 -0.72 -18.61
C ARG A 378 3.62 -1.47 -17.99
N ILE A 379 2.49 -1.55 -18.68
CA ILE A 379 1.31 -2.33 -18.25
C ILE A 379 1.66 -3.83 -18.19
N VAL A 380 2.26 -4.37 -19.25
CA VAL A 380 2.56 -5.81 -19.37
C VAL A 380 3.93 -6.21 -18.81
N PHE A 381 4.64 -5.30 -18.14
CA PHE A 381 5.89 -5.62 -17.47
C PHE A 381 5.63 -6.55 -16.29
N LYS A 382 6.26 -7.73 -16.27
CA LYS A 382 6.20 -8.65 -15.13
C LYS A 382 7.21 -8.21 -14.08
N GLU A 383 6.73 -7.90 -12.87
CA GLU A 383 7.63 -7.51 -11.79
C GLU A 383 8.29 -8.72 -11.13
N SER A 384 9.43 -8.47 -10.48
CA SER A 384 10.26 -9.53 -9.87
C SER A 384 9.60 -10.20 -8.66
N CYS A 385 8.66 -9.52 -8.00
CA CYS A 385 7.91 -10.06 -6.87
C CYS A 385 6.64 -10.83 -7.25
N GLU A 386 6.30 -10.92 -8.55
CA GLU A 386 5.06 -11.55 -9.04
C GLU A 386 5.32 -12.98 -9.54
N THR A 387 4.38 -13.89 -9.28
CA THR A 387 4.26 -15.12 -10.08
C THR A 387 3.69 -14.82 -11.47
N VAL A 388 3.64 -15.80 -12.37
CA VAL A 388 3.04 -15.61 -13.71
C VAL A 388 1.53 -15.38 -13.60
N GLU A 389 0.88 -16.04 -12.65
CA GLU A 389 -0.54 -15.91 -12.33
C GLU A 389 -0.86 -14.52 -11.79
N GLN A 390 -0.12 -14.09 -10.76
CA GLN A 390 -0.26 -12.76 -10.17
C GLN A 390 -0.04 -11.63 -11.18
N TYR A 391 0.99 -11.77 -12.01
CA TYR A 391 1.24 -10.88 -13.14
C TYR A 391 0.02 -10.76 -14.07
N ALA A 392 -0.52 -11.90 -14.50
CA ALA A 392 -1.65 -11.93 -15.42
C ALA A 392 -2.93 -11.36 -14.78
N GLU A 393 -3.17 -11.66 -13.50
CA GLU A 393 -4.29 -11.11 -12.72
C GLU A 393 -4.19 -9.60 -12.58
N ARG A 394 -3.01 -9.05 -12.24
CA ARG A 394 -2.81 -7.59 -12.21
C ARG A 394 -3.11 -6.97 -13.57
N VAL A 395 -2.58 -7.53 -14.66
CA VAL A 395 -2.82 -6.99 -16.01
C VAL A 395 -4.31 -7.04 -16.36
N GLU A 396 -5.03 -8.08 -15.93
CA GLU A 396 -6.49 -8.19 -16.08
C GLU A 396 -7.26 -7.15 -15.25
N LEU A 397 -6.76 -6.72 -14.09
CA LEU A 397 -7.32 -5.57 -13.37
C LEU A 397 -7.15 -4.28 -14.17
N VAL A 398 -5.97 -4.05 -14.76
CA VAL A 398 -5.70 -2.89 -15.61
C VAL A 398 -6.59 -2.90 -16.85
N ARG A 399 -6.79 -4.06 -17.48
CA ARG A 399 -7.71 -4.22 -18.61
C ARG A 399 -9.15 -3.83 -18.25
N GLN A 400 -9.61 -4.15 -17.05
CA GLN A 400 -10.95 -3.75 -16.60
C GLN A 400 -11.09 -2.24 -16.37
N LEU A 401 -10.02 -1.58 -15.92
CA LEU A 401 -9.99 -0.12 -15.77
C LEU A 401 -9.90 0.61 -17.11
N TYR A 402 -9.20 0.01 -18.08
CA TYR A 402 -8.98 0.57 -19.41
C TYR A 402 -9.37 -0.42 -20.52
N PRO A 403 -10.67 -0.76 -20.66
CA PRO A 403 -11.11 -1.85 -21.53
C PRO A 403 -10.90 -1.56 -23.02
N ASN A 404 -10.80 -0.29 -23.41
CA ASN A 404 -10.73 0.14 -24.80
C ASN A 404 -9.31 0.46 -25.30
N LEU A 405 -8.24 0.07 -24.58
CA LEU A 405 -6.88 0.18 -25.11
C LEU A 405 -6.68 -0.80 -26.27
N VAL A 406 -6.03 -0.33 -27.34
CA VAL A 406 -5.69 -1.17 -28.51
C VAL A 406 -4.76 -2.33 -28.15
N LEU A 407 -4.04 -2.24 -27.03
CA LEU A 407 -3.26 -3.34 -26.44
C LEU A 407 -4.06 -4.65 -26.31
N TRP A 408 -5.37 -4.56 -26.09
CA TRP A 408 -6.25 -5.71 -25.88
C TRP A 408 -6.91 -6.23 -27.16
N SER A 409 -6.79 -5.52 -28.27
CA SER A 409 -7.59 -5.79 -29.47
C SER A 409 -6.78 -5.84 -30.76
N ASP A 410 -5.64 -5.17 -30.84
CA ASP A 410 -4.80 -5.13 -32.03
C ASP A 410 -3.79 -6.28 -32.05
N VAL A 411 -3.80 -7.05 -33.15
CA VAL A 411 -2.88 -8.18 -33.40
C VAL A 411 -1.42 -7.73 -33.37
N LYS A 412 -1.13 -6.46 -33.70
CA LYS A 412 0.23 -5.89 -33.59
C LYS A 412 0.84 -6.07 -32.20
N TYR A 413 0.02 -6.00 -31.15
CA TYR A 413 0.48 -6.11 -29.76
C TYR A 413 0.25 -7.51 -29.16
N TYR A 414 -0.15 -8.48 -29.97
CA TYR A 414 -0.49 -9.82 -29.51
C TYR A 414 0.62 -10.48 -28.69
N ASP A 415 1.87 -10.40 -29.14
CA ASP A 415 3.01 -10.99 -28.44
C ASP A 415 3.21 -10.42 -27.03
N MET A 416 2.82 -9.16 -26.79
CA MET A 416 2.90 -8.53 -25.47
C MET A 416 1.87 -9.11 -24.48
N VAL A 417 0.70 -9.54 -24.97
CA VAL A 417 -0.43 -9.99 -24.13
C VAL A 417 -0.67 -11.49 -24.17
N LYS A 418 0.00 -12.23 -25.07
CA LYS A 418 -0.18 -13.67 -25.29
C LYS A 418 -0.11 -14.50 -24.00
N ILE A 419 0.88 -14.23 -23.14
CA ILE A 419 1.04 -14.94 -21.87
C ILE A 419 -0.13 -14.63 -20.93
N VAL A 420 -0.52 -13.35 -20.83
CA VAL A 420 -1.66 -12.91 -20.01
C VAL A 420 -2.94 -13.59 -20.46
N TYR A 421 -3.21 -13.60 -21.76
CA TYR A 421 -4.40 -14.22 -22.34
C TYR A 421 -4.43 -15.72 -22.08
N LYS A 422 -3.28 -16.39 -22.27
CA LYS A 422 -3.15 -17.83 -21.98
C LYS A 422 -3.46 -18.16 -20.53
N THR A 423 -3.05 -17.30 -19.59
CA THR A 423 -3.27 -17.50 -18.15
C THR A 423 -4.70 -17.14 -17.74
N VAL A 424 -5.19 -15.95 -18.06
CA VAL A 424 -6.50 -15.43 -17.64
C VAL A 424 -7.67 -16.22 -18.25
N PHE A 425 -7.54 -16.59 -19.52
CA PHE A 425 -8.59 -17.32 -20.24
C PHE A 425 -8.34 -18.83 -20.27
N LYS A 426 -7.46 -19.36 -19.40
CA LYS A 426 -7.32 -20.80 -19.21
C LYS A 426 -8.62 -21.39 -18.66
N LYS A 427 -8.99 -22.58 -19.11
CA LYS A 427 -10.11 -23.36 -18.53
C LYS A 427 -9.76 -23.84 -17.13
N SER A 428 -10.67 -23.68 -16.17
CA SER A 428 -10.51 -24.26 -14.83
C SER A 428 -10.78 -25.77 -14.85
N THR A 429 -10.18 -26.54 -13.94
CA THR A 429 -10.40 -27.99 -13.83
C THR A 429 -11.84 -28.33 -13.42
N SER A 430 -12.50 -27.44 -12.68
CA SER A 430 -13.87 -27.61 -12.19
C SER A 430 -14.94 -27.01 -13.13
N GLU A 431 -14.53 -26.36 -14.22
CA GLU A 431 -15.43 -25.65 -15.14
C GLU A 431 -15.80 -26.55 -16.32
N ASP A 432 -17.08 -26.70 -16.62
CA ASP A 432 -17.53 -27.41 -17.82
C ASP A 432 -17.23 -26.59 -19.10
N GLU A 433 -17.27 -27.26 -20.25
CA GLU A 433 -16.85 -26.65 -21.52
C GLU A 433 -17.76 -25.48 -21.96
N ILE A 434 -19.07 -25.58 -21.74
CA ILE A 434 -20.01 -24.53 -22.13
C ILE A 434 -19.87 -23.31 -21.24
N THR A 435 -19.73 -23.49 -19.93
CA THR A 435 -19.47 -22.40 -18.99
C THR A 435 -18.15 -21.69 -19.33
N TYR A 436 -17.10 -22.46 -19.62
CA TYR A 436 -15.81 -21.93 -20.07
C TYR A 436 -15.93 -21.07 -21.33
N PHE A 437 -16.61 -21.58 -22.36
CA PHE A 437 -16.80 -20.86 -23.62
C PHE A 437 -17.61 -19.58 -23.47
N LYS A 438 -18.68 -19.61 -22.66
CA LYS A 438 -19.44 -18.40 -22.34
C LYS A 438 -18.56 -17.39 -21.62
N ARG A 439 -17.75 -17.81 -20.64
CA ARG A 439 -16.88 -16.91 -19.87
C ARG A 439 -15.87 -16.18 -20.76
N ILE A 440 -15.18 -16.88 -21.65
CA ILE A 440 -14.13 -16.24 -22.49
C ILE A 440 -14.70 -15.39 -23.63
N THR A 441 -15.94 -15.65 -24.06
CA THR A 441 -16.62 -14.89 -25.12
C THR A 441 -17.54 -13.78 -24.62
N THR A 442 -17.79 -13.70 -23.31
CA THR A 442 -18.64 -12.66 -22.70
C THR A 442 -18.08 -11.29 -23.02
N ARG A 443 -18.98 -10.39 -23.44
CA ARG A 443 -18.67 -8.99 -23.74
C ARG A 443 -18.75 -8.16 -22.47
N SER A 444 -17.76 -7.29 -22.25
CA SER A 444 -17.82 -6.33 -21.14
C SER A 444 -18.77 -5.18 -21.46
N ALA A 445 -19.45 -4.63 -20.45
CA ALA A 445 -20.46 -3.58 -20.66
C ALA A 445 -19.90 -2.30 -21.32
N GLN A 446 -18.61 -1.99 -21.09
CA GLN A 446 -17.92 -0.81 -21.62
C GLN A 446 -17.12 -1.07 -22.90
N GLU A 447 -17.22 -2.28 -23.46
CA GLU A 447 -16.43 -2.73 -24.61
C GLU A 447 -17.11 -2.38 -25.94
N THR A 448 -16.41 -1.61 -26.79
CA THR A 448 -16.89 -1.28 -28.15
C THR A 448 -16.89 -2.51 -29.07
N ASP A 449 -17.63 -2.47 -30.19
CA ASP A 449 -17.69 -3.57 -31.15
C ASP A 449 -16.30 -3.92 -31.70
N ALA A 450 -15.49 -2.90 -32.02
CA ALA A 450 -14.13 -3.06 -32.53
C ALA A 450 -13.20 -3.72 -31.49
N VAL A 451 -13.30 -3.30 -30.23
CA VAL A 451 -12.49 -3.88 -29.14
C VAL A 451 -12.91 -5.32 -28.85
N TYR A 452 -14.22 -5.61 -28.81
CA TYR A 452 -14.74 -6.95 -28.65
C TYR A 452 -14.27 -7.89 -29.76
N LEU A 453 -14.40 -7.44 -31.02
CA LEU A 453 -13.94 -8.18 -32.20
C LEU A 453 -12.44 -8.46 -32.12
N GLY A 454 -11.63 -7.44 -31.83
CA GLY A 454 -10.18 -7.59 -31.73
C GLY A 454 -9.78 -8.53 -30.59
N ARG A 455 -10.32 -8.34 -29.37
CA ARG A 455 -10.06 -9.20 -28.22
C ARG A 455 -10.39 -10.66 -28.52
N LEU A 456 -11.57 -10.95 -29.07
CA LEU A 456 -11.92 -12.33 -29.42
C LEU A 456 -11.05 -12.91 -30.52
N THR A 457 -10.56 -12.09 -31.45
CA THR A 457 -9.54 -12.51 -32.43
C THR A 457 -8.23 -12.90 -31.73
N LEU A 458 -7.80 -12.15 -30.71
CA LEU A 458 -6.61 -12.52 -29.92
C LEU A 458 -6.84 -13.79 -29.08
N ILE A 459 -8.04 -13.99 -28.53
CA ILE A 459 -8.41 -15.23 -27.82
C ILE A 459 -8.45 -16.41 -28.81
N GLU A 460 -9.03 -16.24 -29.99
CA GLU A 460 -9.02 -17.24 -31.06
C GLU A 460 -7.59 -17.61 -31.46
N ASN A 461 -6.70 -16.64 -31.63
CA ASN A 461 -5.28 -16.91 -31.93
C ASN A 461 -4.59 -17.67 -30.78
N THR A 462 -4.93 -17.37 -29.53
CA THR A 462 -4.33 -18.02 -28.34
C THR A 462 -4.83 -19.43 -28.14
N PHE A 463 -6.10 -19.69 -28.46
CA PHE A 463 -6.79 -20.94 -28.22
C PHE A 463 -7.44 -21.46 -29.51
N SER A 464 -6.67 -21.48 -30.60
CA SER A 464 -7.16 -21.76 -31.95
C SER A 464 -7.72 -23.17 -32.12
N SER A 465 -7.25 -24.12 -31.30
CA SER A 465 -7.67 -25.52 -31.29
C SER A 465 -8.98 -25.79 -30.56
N LEU A 466 -9.61 -24.80 -29.91
CA LEU A 466 -10.87 -25.00 -29.21
C LEU A 466 -12.00 -25.34 -30.19
N SER A 467 -12.84 -26.30 -29.80
CA SER A 467 -14.09 -26.65 -30.49
C SER A 467 -15.05 -25.46 -30.57
N LEU A 468 -14.90 -24.47 -29.67
CA LEU A 468 -15.61 -23.19 -29.65
C LEU A 468 -15.71 -22.56 -31.05
N TRP A 469 -14.61 -22.51 -31.79
CA TRP A 469 -14.55 -21.78 -33.06
C TRP A 469 -15.14 -22.57 -34.23
N SER A 470 -15.27 -23.89 -34.11
CA SER A 470 -15.59 -24.77 -35.26
C SER A 470 -16.83 -25.64 -35.06
N SER A 471 -17.38 -25.75 -33.86
CA SER A 471 -18.59 -26.54 -33.60
C SER A 471 -19.87 -25.73 -33.79
N VAL A 472 -20.81 -26.28 -34.56
CA VAL A 472 -22.15 -25.70 -34.77
C VAL A 472 -22.94 -25.62 -33.47
N GLU A 473 -22.71 -26.52 -32.51
CA GLU A 473 -23.36 -26.52 -31.20
C GLU A 473 -23.03 -25.25 -30.39
N ASN A 474 -21.84 -24.69 -30.61
CA ASN A 474 -21.38 -23.47 -29.96
C ASN A 474 -21.80 -22.19 -30.71
N LEU A 475 -22.56 -22.30 -31.81
CA LEU A 475 -22.96 -21.17 -32.64
C LEU A 475 -23.64 -20.06 -31.84
N SER A 476 -24.50 -20.41 -30.89
CA SER A 476 -25.19 -19.45 -30.03
C SER A 476 -24.24 -18.58 -29.20
N ILE A 477 -23.05 -19.10 -28.87
CA ILE A 477 -22.01 -18.41 -28.07
C ILE A 477 -21.19 -17.47 -28.97
N ILE A 478 -20.79 -17.93 -30.16
CA ILE A 478 -19.88 -17.18 -31.06
C ILE A 478 -20.60 -16.31 -32.10
N LYS A 479 -21.94 -16.38 -32.19
CA LYS A 479 -22.73 -15.66 -33.20
C LYS A 479 -22.36 -14.18 -33.27
N SER A 480 -22.33 -13.49 -32.13
CA SER A 480 -21.99 -12.06 -32.07
C SER A 480 -20.59 -11.76 -32.59
N TYR A 481 -19.61 -12.61 -32.27
CA TYR A 481 -18.23 -12.47 -32.74
C TYR A 481 -18.14 -12.60 -34.27
N TYR A 482 -18.69 -13.68 -34.82
CA TYR A 482 -18.60 -13.97 -36.25
C TYR A 482 -19.45 -13.01 -37.09
N SER A 483 -20.60 -12.56 -36.58
CA SER A 483 -21.38 -11.51 -37.24
C SER A 483 -20.59 -10.20 -37.38
N LEU A 484 -19.75 -9.84 -36.39
CA LEU A 484 -18.87 -8.69 -36.49
C LEU A 484 -17.67 -8.95 -37.40
N LYS A 485 -17.00 -10.10 -37.23
CA LYS A 485 -15.79 -10.48 -37.99
C LYS A 485 -16.04 -10.53 -39.50
N TYR A 486 -17.18 -11.08 -39.89
CA TYR A 486 -17.57 -11.26 -41.29
C TYR A 486 -18.62 -10.24 -41.74
N ALA A 487 -18.80 -9.12 -41.03
CA ALA A 487 -19.59 -8.01 -41.55
C ALA A 487 -18.94 -7.44 -42.81
N LYS A 488 -19.75 -7.04 -43.80
CA LYS A 488 -19.24 -6.36 -45.00
C LYS A 488 -18.76 -4.96 -44.65
N LEU A 489 -17.52 -4.62 -45.03
CA LEU A 489 -16.92 -3.33 -44.71
C LEU A 489 -17.49 -2.24 -45.64
N ALA A 490 -17.53 -1.00 -45.15
CA ALA A 490 -17.98 0.14 -45.95
C ALA A 490 -17.05 0.34 -47.17
N GLY A 491 -17.64 0.42 -48.37
CA GLY A 491 -16.89 0.51 -49.62
C GLY A 491 -16.28 -0.80 -50.13
N GLU A 492 -16.44 -1.92 -49.42
CA GLU A 492 -15.93 -3.23 -49.84
C GLU A 492 -16.73 -3.76 -51.04
N SER A 493 -16.04 -4.20 -52.10
CA SER A 493 -16.68 -4.86 -53.23
C SER A 493 -17.24 -6.24 -52.81
N ASN A 494 -18.24 -6.75 -53.53
CA ASN A 494 -18.76 -8.10 -53.25
C ASN A 494 -17.68 -9.17 -53.40
N GLU A 495 -16.74 -8.98 -54.34
CA GLU A 495 -15.62 -9.88 -54.55
C GLU A 495 -14.64 -9.87 -53.38
N ALA A 496 -14.20 -8.70 -52.92
CA ALA A 496 -13.31 -8.57 -51.78
C ALA A 496 -13.95 -9.09 -50.48
N TYR A 497 -15.23 -8.76 -50.27
CA TYR A 497 -16.01 -9.24 -49.15
C TYR A 497 -16.08 -10.76 -49.10
N PHE A 498 -16.47 -11.40 -50.20
CA PHE A 498 -16.62 -12.85 -50.22
C PHE A 498 -15.28 -13.57 -50.17
N ALA A 499 -14.24 -13.03 -50.80
CA ALA A 499 -12.88 -13.55 -50.70
C ALA A 499 -12.38 -13.56 -49.24
N ARG A 500 -12.65 -12.49 -48.48
CA ARG A 500 -12.32 -12.41 -47.04
C ARG A 500 -13.16 -13.37 -46.21
N LEU A 501 -14.44 -13.49 -46.52
CA LEU A 501 -15.39 -14.35 -45.81
C LEU A 501 -15.06 -15.84 -45.91
N VAL A 502 -14.53 -16.28 -47.05
CA VAL A 502 -14.15 -17.68 -47.31
C VAL A 502 -12.66 -17.96 -47.13
N ALA A 503 -11.86 -16.95 -46.79
CA ALA A 503 -10.42 -17.07 -46.67
C ALA A 503 -10.05 -18.13 -45.63
N LYS A 504 -9.08 -18.98 -45.97
CA LYS A 504 -8.45 -19.88 -45.01
C LYS A 504 -7.49 -19.05 -44.15
N GLU A 505 -7.90 -18.76 -42.92
CA GLU A 505 -7.12 -17.97 -41.96
C GLU A 505 -5.88 -18.77 -41.51
N SER A 506 -4.69 -18.40 -42.01
CA SER A 506 -3.38 -19.03 -41.75
C SER A 506 -3.19 -20.48 -42.28
N CYS A 507 -1.92 -20.86 -42.48
CA CYS A 507 -1.51 -22.17 -43.01
C CYS A 507 -1.62 -23.34 -42.01
N ASP A 508 -1.89 -23.06 -40.73
CA ASP A 508 -1.82 -24.05 -39.64
C ASP A 508 -3.19 -24.66 -39.25
N ILE A 509 -4.28 -24.28 -39.93
CA ILE A 509 -5.61 -24.86 -39.68
C ILE A 509 -5.81 -26.10 -40.57
N SER A 510 -6.11 -27.24 -39.94
CA SER A 510 -6.45 -28.46 -40.66
C SER A 510 -7.67 -28.25 -41.55
N ASP A 511 -7.71 -28.93 -42.70
CA ASP A 511 -8.85 -28.82 -43.63
C ASP A 511 -10.18 -29.14 -42.96
N GLU A 512 -10.17 -30.01 -41.95
CA GLU A 512 -11.36 -30.30 -41.15
C GLU A 512 -11.89 -29.10 -40.36
N VAL A 513 -11.00 -28.41 -39.66
CA VAL A 513 -11.37 -27.26 -38.85
C VAL A 513 -11.79 -26.10 -39.75
N TYR A 514 -11.10 -25.92 -40.88
CA TYR A 514 -11.45 -24.92 -41.89
C TYR A 514 -12.87 -25.12 -42.42
N VAL A 515 -13.22 -26.32 -42.88
CA VAL A 515 -14.58 -26.54 -43.44
C VAL A 515 -15.67 -26.44 -42.39
N LYS A 516 -15.41 -26.87 -41.15
CA LYS A 516 -16.37 -26.74 -40.04
C LYS A 516 -16.63 -25.26 -39.69
N ARG A 517 -15.57 -24.45 -39.60
CA ARG A 517 -15.66 -22.99 -39.42
C ARG A 517 -16.42 -22.34 -40.58
N LEU A 518 -16.06 -22.68 -41.82
CA LEU A 518 -16.67 -22.07 -42.99
C LEU A 518 -18.16 -22.42 -43.14
N TYR A 519 -18.57 -23.62 -42.72
CA TYR A 519 -19.98 -23.98 -42.61
C TYR A 519 -20.73 -23.09 -41.60
N ILE A 520 -20.12 -22.77 -40.45
CA ILE A 520 -20.70 -21.81 -39.50
C ILE A 520 -20.84 -20.43 -40.13
N VAL A 521 -19.81 -19.95 -40.83
CA VAL A 521 -19.85 -18.67 -41.55
C VAL A 521 -20.97 -18.68 -42.60
N GLN A 522 -21.14 -19.79 -43.33
CA GLN A 522 -22.25 -19.98 -44.26
C GLN A 522 -23.60 -19.91 -43.56
N LEU A 523 -23.79 -20.58 -42.41
CA LEU A 523 -25.03 -20.51 -41.64
C LEU A 523 -25.37 -19.06 -41.27
N LEU A 524 -24.38 -18.30 -40.80
CA LEU A 524 -24.56 -16.90 -40.35
C LEU A 524 -24.78 -15.91 -41.50
N THR A 525 -24.32 -16.24 -42.70
CA THR A 525 -24.35 -15.34 -43.88
C THR A 525 -25.14 -15.93 -45.05
N SER A 526 -26.00 -16.92 -44.79
CA SER A 526 -26.77 -17.66 -45.81
C SER A 526 -27.79 -16.80 -46.55
N SER A 527 -28.12 -15.62 -46.07
CA SER A 527 -28.89 -14.62 -46.83
C SER A 527 -28.09 -14.00 -47.99
N SER A 528 -26.76 -14.10 -47.98
CA SER A 528 -25.89 -13.58 -49.05
C SER A 528 -26.03 -14.43 -50.32
N ALA A 529 -26.48 -13.80 -51.41
CA ALA A 529 -26.60 -14.46 -52.71
C ALA A 529 -25.26 -14.99 -53.25
N LEU A 530 -24.13 -14.46 -52.77
CA LEU A 530 -22.78 -14.81 -53.22
C LEU A 530 -22.41 -16.28 -52.96
N TRP A 531 -23.01 -16.91 -51.94
CA TRP A 531 -22.84 -18.34 -51.67
C TRP A 531 -23.37 -19.27 -52.76
N TYR A 532 -24.28 -18.76 -53.58
CA TYR A 532 -25.07 -19.51 -54.54
C TYR A 532 -24.73 -19.13 -55.99
N ASP A 533 -23.79 -18.21 -56.17
CA ASP A 533 -23.32 -17.74 -57.47
C ASP A 533 -22.24 -18.68 -58.02
N VAL A 534 -22.38 -19.11 -59.27
CA VAL A 534 -21.48 -20.07 -59.92
C VAL A 534 -20.06 -19.51 -60.07
N GLN A 535 -19.91 -18.20 -60.30
CA GLN A 535 -18.60 -17.55 -60.43
C GLN A 535 -17.83 -17.58 -59.11
N TYR A 536 -18.51 -17.28 -58.00
CA TYR A 536 -17.93 -17.32 -56.66
C TYR A 536 -17.71 -18.77 -56.20
N TYR A 537 -18.55 -19.70 -56.63
CA TYR A 537 -18.34 -21.13 -56.39
C TYR A 537 -17.01 -21.62 -56.95
N GLU A 538 -16.76 -21.44 -58.25
CA GLU A 538 -15.54 -21.94 -58.89
C GLU A 538 -14.29 -21.32 -58.27
N LYS A 539 -14.36 -20.03 -57.91
CA LYS A 539 -13.22 -19.28 -57.41
C LYS A 539 -12.94 -19.53 -55.92
N TYR A 540 -13.98 -19.72 -55.10
CA TYR A 540 -13.85 -19.62 -53.63
C TYR A 540 -14.39 -20.82 -52.85
N THR A 541 -15.57 -21.37 -53.20
CA THR A 541 -16.27 -22.35 -52.32
C THR A 541 -16.27 -23.79 -52.83
N LYS A 542 -15.79 -24.05 -54.04
CA LYS A 542 -15.69 -25.42 -54.61
C LYS A 542 -14.94 -26.38 -53.70
N THR A 543 -13.76 -25.99 -53.21
CA THR A 543 -12.94 -26.79 -52.30
C THR A 543 -13.66 -27.04 -50.98
N PHE A 544 -14.33 -26.02 -50.43
CA PHE A 544 -15.16 -26.16 -49.23
C PHE A 544 -16.26 -27.19 -49.40
N TYR A 545 -17.07 -27.08 -50.46
CA TYR A 545 -18.15 -28.02 -50.71
C TYR A 545 -17.62 -29.44 -50.95
N SER A 546 -16.50 -29.57 -51.66
CA SER A 546 -15.84 -30.86 -51.87
C SER A 546 -15.40 -31.47 -50.55
N LEU A 547 -14.68 -30.73 -49.70
CA LEU A 547 -14.11 -31.24 -48.46
C LEU A 547 -15.15 -31.46 -47.35
N TYR A 548 -16.10 -30.54 -47.17
CA TYR A 548 -17.15 -30.66 -46.16
C TYR A 548 -18.08 -31.85 -46.47
N TYR A 549 -18.55 -31.95 -47.71
CA TYR A 549 -19.53 -32.97 -48.08
C TYR A 549 -18.91 -34.31 -48.51
N SER A 550 -17.62 -34.38 -48.88
CA SER A 550 -16.93 -35.67 -49.01
C SER A 550 -16.73 -36.35 -47.65
N LYS A 551 -16.38 -35.60 -46.59
CA LYS A 551 -16.21 -36.16 -45.24
C LYS A 551 -17.51 -36.70 -44.63
N LEU A 552 -18.65 -36.10 -44.98
CA LEU A 552 -19.96 -36.60 -44.58
C LEU A 552 -20.28 -37.98 -45.20
N GLN A 553 -19.52 -38.49 -46.19
CA GLN A 553 -19.72 -39.85 -46.75
C GLN A 553 -19.49 -40.97 -45.73
N SER A 554 -18.83 -40.66 -44.60
CA SER A 554 -18.72 -41.58 -43.46
C SER A 554 -20.03 -41.74 -42.68
N GLU A 555 -21.01 -40.87 -42.91
CA GLU A 555 -22.35 -40.94 -42.31
C GLU A 555 -23.33 -41.75 -43.19
N SER A 556 -24.49 -42.12 -42.63
CA SER A 556 -25.54 -42.74 -43.43
C SER A 556 -25.99 -41.81 -44.56
N CYS A 557 -26.30 -42.36 -45.74
CA CYS A 557 -26.76 -41.56 -46.87
C CYS A 557 -27.98 -40.69 -46.52
N ASP A 558 -28.85 -41.17 -45.63
CA ASP A 558 -30.01 -40.42 -45.15
C ASP A 558 -29.58 -39.19 -44.34
N GLY A 559 -28.62 -39.32 -43.42
CA GLY A 559 -28.09 -38.19 -42.63
C GLY A 559 -27.31 -37.18 -43.49
N TRP A 560 -26.50 -37.69 -44.43
CA TRP A 560 -25.79 -36.88 -45.41
C TRP A 560 -26.74 -36.01 -46.23
N LEU A 561 -27.74 -36.65 -46.85
CA LEU A 561 -28.68 -35.98 -47.73
C LEU A 561 -29.56 -35.00 -46.95
N THR A 562 -29.97 -35.38 -45.73
CA THR A 562 -30.70 -34.48 -44.83
C THR A 562 -29.96 -33.17 -44.65
N ARG A 563 -28.68 -33.20 -44.23
CA ARG A 563 -27.91 -31.96 -44.03
C ARG A 563 -27.66 -31.18 -45.31
N ALA A 564 -27.45 -31.87 -46.44
CA ALA A 564 -27.24 -31.21 -47.73
C ALA A 564 -28.48 -30.42 -48.18
N ILE A 565 -29.69 -30.94 -47.94
CA ILE A 565 -30.94 -30.29 -48.37
C ILE A 565 -31.58 -29.43 -47.28
N THR A 566 -31.10 -29.45 -46.04
CA THR A 566 -31.63 -28.59 -44.96
C THR A 566 -31.57 -27.12 -45.38
N LEU A 567 -32.69 -26.41 -45.23
CA LEU A 567 -32.77 -24.97 -45.47
C LEU A 567 -31.96 -24.22 -44.41
N LEU A 568 -31.03 -23.36 -44.85
CA LEU A 568 -30.21 -22.57 -43.92
C LEU A 568 -31.01 -21.35 -43.38
N PRO A 569 -30.64 -20.78 -42.22
CA PRO A 569 -31.38 -19.67 -41.61
C PRO A 569 -31.44 -18.40 -42.50
N GLY A 570 -32.61 -18.09 -43.05
CA GLY A 570 -32.79 -16.93 -43.94
C GLY A 570 -32.43 -17.21 -45.42
N GLU A 571 -32.15 -18.47 -45.76
CA GLU A 571 -32.04 -18.93 -47.15
C GLU A 571 -33.43 -19.04 -47.79
N THR A 572 -33.55 -18.63 -49.05
CA THR A 572 -34.78 -18.81 -49.83
C THR A 572 -34.80 -20.19 -50.50
N ASN A 573 -35.98 -20.73 -50.81
CA ASN A 573 -36.10 -22.00 -51.55
C ASN A 573 -35.27 -22.01 -52.85
N GLN A 574 -35.22 -20.87 -53.57
CA GLN A 574 -34.44 -20.76 -54.81
C GLN A 574 -32.93 -20.82 -54.57
N ASN A 575 -32.43 -20.17 -53.51
CA ASN A 575 -31.01 -20.22 -53.15
C ASN A 575 -30.62 -21.61 -52.63
N ALA A 576 -31.50 -22.28 -51.90
CA ALA A 576 -31.30 -23.65 -51.46
C ALA A 576 -31.14 -24.63 -52.64
N ILE A 577 -31.96 -24.51 -53.69
CA ILE A 577 -31.78 -25.30 -54.93
C ILE A 577 -30.41 -25.04 -55.54
N LYS A 578 -29.99 -23.77 -55.66
CA LYS A 578 -28.67 -23.43 -56.19
C LYS A 578 -27.56 -24.05 -55.34
N ARG A 579 -27.64 -23.95 -54.01
CA ARG A 579 -26.68 -24.58 -53.09
C ARG A 579 -26.63 -26.10 -53.28
N VAL A 580 -27.78 -26.78 -53.29
CA VAL A 580 -27.88 -28.23 -53.53
C VAL A 580 -27.27 -28.62 -54.87
N THR A 581 -27.45 -27.81 -55.91
CA THR A 581 -26.80 -28.00 -57.22
C THR A 581 -25.28 -27.94 -57.11
N LEU A 582 -24.75 -26.93 -56.40
CA LEU A 582 -23.31 -26.76 -56.19
C LEU A 582 -22.71 -27.89 -55.33
N ILE A 583 -23.44 -28.36 -54.31
CA ILE A 583 -23.05 -29.53 -53.50
C ILE A 583 -23.02 -30.79 -54.36
N LYS A 584 -24.05 -31.04 -55.18
CA LYS A 584 -24.09 -32.18 -56.12
C LYS A 584 -22.92 -32.12 -57.09
N ARG A 585 -22.61 -30.94 -57.62
CA ARG A 585 -21.48 -30.70 -58.50
C ARG A 585 -20.12 -30.96 -57.81
N ALA A 586 -19.98 -30.56 -56.54
CA ALA A 586 -18.75 -30.74 -55.78
C ALA A 586 -18.54 -32.18 -55.26
N SER A 587 -19.62 -32.86 -54.87
CA SER A 587 -19.59 -34.23 -54.34
C SER A 587 -19.57 -35.31 -55.42
N GLY A 588 -19.73 -34.93 -56.70
CA GLY A 588 -19.80 -35.87 -57.82
C GLY A 588 -21.02 -36.79 -57.75
N ASN A 589 -20.93 -37.96 -58.40
CA ASN A 589 -21.95 -39.02 -58.31
C ASN A 589 -21.83 -39.79 -56.99
N CYS A 590 -21.87 -39.08 -55.85
CA CYS A 590 -22.01 -39.70 -54.55
C CYS A 590 -23.27 -40.58 -54.56
N GLY A 591 -23.13 -41.86 -54.22
CA GLY A 591 -24.23 -42.85 -54.21
C GLY A 591 -25.39 -42.52 -53.25
N CYS A 592 -25.30 -41.42 -52.49
CA CYS A 592 -26.36 -40.92 -51.63
C CYS A 592 -27.36 -40.00 -52.36
N TRP A 593 -27.06 -39.53 -53.58
CA TRP A 593 -28.03 -38.82 -54.42
C TRP A 593 -29.00 -39.80 -55.09
N THR A 594 -29.79 -40.54 -54.31
CA THR A 594 -30.88 -41.41 -54.83
C THR A 594 -32.26 -40.90 -54.44
N LEU A 595 -33.26 -41.23 -55.29
CA LEU A 595 -34.65 -40.93 -54.99
C LEU A 595 -35.13 -41.68 -53.73
N ASP A 596 -34.61 -42.89 -53.47
CA ASP A 596 -34.90 -43.67 -52.26
C ASP A 596 -34.43 -42.96 -50.99
N THR A 597 -33.18 -42.48 -50.97
CA THR A 597 -32.63 -41.67 -49.88
C THR A 597 -33.44 -40.39 -49.68
N LEU A 598 -33.82 -39.69 -50.77
CA LEU A 598 -34.65 -38.49 -50.67
C LEU A 598 -36.03 -38.79 -50.06
N ASN A 599 -36.66 -39.90 -50.45
CA ASN A 599 -37.96 -40.30 -49.92
C ASN A 599 -37.88 -40.67 -48.43
N LYS A 600 -36.78 -41.29 -47.98
CA LYS A 600 -36.52 -41.55 -46.55
C LYS A 600 -36.38 -40.26 -45.75
N VAL A 601 -35.63 -39.29 -46.27
CA VAL A 601 -35.52 -37.95 -45.65
C VAL A 601 -36.87 -37.23 -45.65
N ALA A 602 -37.64 -37.29 -46.73
CA ALA A 602 -38.98 -36.71 -46.81
C ALA A 602 -39.96 -37.33 -45.79
N ALA A 603 -39.89 -38.65 -45.59
CA ALA A 603 -40.74 -39.38 -44.65
C ALA A 603 -40.51 -38.95 -43.19
N SER A 604 -39.33 -38.39 -42.87
CA SER A 604 -39.05 -37.82 -41.54
C SER A 604 -39.88 -36.57 -41.20
N LYS A 605 -40.63 -36.00 -42.17
CA LYS A 605 -41.41 -34.75 -42.06
C LYS A 605 -40.59 -33.52 -41.64
N ALA A 606 -39.26 -33.57 -41.75
CA ALA A 606 -38.37 -32.48 -41.34
C ALA A 606 -38.46 -31.22 -42.24
N PHE A 607 -39.15 -31.31 -43.38
CA PHE A 607 -39.22 -30.25 -44.40
C PHE A 607 -40.62 -30.12 -44.99
N SER A 608 -40.95 -28.95 -45.56
CA SER A 608 -42.25 -28.77 -46.22
C SER A 608 -42.37 -29.65 -47.47
N ALA A 609 -43.57 -30.19 -47.70
CA ALA A 609 -43.84 -31.04 -48.88
C ALA A 609 -43.56 -30.30 -50.20
N GLU A 610 -43.82 -28.98 -50.23
CA GLU A 610 -43.52 -28.11 -51.37
C GLU A 610 -42.02 -28.01 -51.66
N TYR A 611 -41.20 -27.81 -50.61
CA TYR A 611 -39.74 -27.73 -50.76
C TYR A 611 -39.13 -29.05 -51.21
N ILE A 612 -39.57 -30.18 -50.64
CA ILE A 612 -39.13 -31.51 -51.05
C ILE A 612 -39.56 -31.82 -52.50
N SER A 613 -40.78 -31.44 -52.90
CA SER A 613 -41.26 -31.59 -54.28
C SER A 613 -40.38 -30.80 -55.27
N LEU A 614 -39.94 -29.61 -54.86
CA LEU A 614 -39.07 -28.75 -55.65
C LEU A 614 -37.65 -29.34 -55.81
N ILE A 615 -37.07 -29.91 -54.75
CA ILE A 615 -35.78 -30.63 -54.81
C ILE A 615 -35.93 -31.90 -55.67
N ARG A 616 -37.01 -32.67 -55.50
CA ARG A 616 -37.29 -33.89 -56.27
C ARG A 616 -37.38 -33.61 -57.77
N SER A 617 -38.15 -32.59 -58.16
CA SER A 617 -38.33 -32.19 -59.56
C SER A 617 -37.05 -31.66 -60.19
N SER A 618 -36.21 -30.96 -59.41
CA SER A 618 -34.99 -30.32 -59.91
C SER A 618 -33.81 -31.29 -60.09
N PHE A 619 -33.72 -32.37 -59.30
CA PHE A 619 -32.49 -33.17 -59.24
C PHE A 619 -32.63 -34.67 -59.53
N PHE A 620 -33.85 -35.22 -59.45
CA PHE A 620 -34.09 -36.67 -59.49
C PHE A 620 -35.03 -37.10 -60.62
N VAL A 621 -35.50 -36.17 -61.45
CA VAL A 621 -36.32 -36.49 -62.62
C VAL A 621 -35.41 -36.82 -63.80
N SER A 622 -34.97 -38.07 -63.86
CA SER A 622 -34.40 -38.68 -65.09
C SER A 622 -34.43 -40.21 -65.04
N TYR A 623 -35.51 -40.79 -64.53
CA TYR A 623 -35.79 -42.21 -64.76
C TYR A 623 -37.29 -42.42 -65.02
N SER A 624 -37.71 -42.20 -66.26
CA SER A 624 -38.66 -43.07 -66.96
C SER A 624 -39.02 -42.48 -68.33
N LYS A 625 -39.01 -43.38 -69.33
CA LYS A 625 -39.55 -43.27 -70.70
C LYS A 625 -38.58 -42.91 -71.83
N THR A 626 -37.70 -43.86 -72.15
CA THR A 626 -37.51 -44.31 -73.53
C THR A 626 -37.89 -45.79 -73.61
N SER A 627 -39.17 -46.05 -73.89
CA SER A 627 -39.63 -47.32 -74.47
C SER A 627 -41.05 -47.16 -75.01
N SER A 628 -41.15 -47.31 -76.33
CA SER A 628 -42.21 -48.01 -77.08
C SER A 628 -43.65 -47.47 -77.11
N SER A 629 -44.00 -46.96 -78.30
CA SER A 629 -45.09 -47.41 -79.18
C SER A 629 -46.54 -47.42 -78.69
N SER A 630 -47.33 -46.54 -79.35
CA SER A 630 -48.64 -46.82 -79.97
C SER A 630 -49.45 -48.02 -79.47
N SER A 631 -50.56 -47.74 -78.78
CA SER A 631 -51.90 -48.14 -79.25
C SER A 631 -52.97 -47.67 -78.26
N SER A 632 -54.05 -47.15 -78.82
CA SER A 632 -55.30 -46.76 -78.17
C SER A 632 -55.97 -47.93 -77.44
N SER A 633 -56.50 -47.68 -76.24
CA SER A 633 -57.93 -47.88 -75.90
C SER A 633 -58.18 -47.69 -74.41
N THR A 634 -59.35 -47.14 -74.14
CA THR A 634 -59.95 -46.82 -72.84
C THR A 634 -60.41 -48.08 -72.11
N LYS A 635 -60.12 -48.22 -70.81
CA LYS A 635 -61.11 -48.41 -69.72
C LYS A 635 -60.49 -48.75 -68.35
N SER A 636 -61.12 -48.13 -67.36
CA SER A 636 -61.22 -48.31 -65.91
C SER A 636 -60.68 -49.57 -65.21
N ALA A 637 -59.96 -49.30 -64.11
CA ALA A 637 -60.00 -49.86 -62.76
C ALA A 637 -60.45 -51.33 -62.53
N THR A 638 -59.59 -52.15 -61.88
CA THR A 638 -59.74 -52.65 -60.49
C THR A 638 -58.64 -53.67 -60.10
N SER A 639 -58.37 -53.72 -58.78
CA SER A 639 -57.88 -54.81 -57.91
C SER A 639 -56.47 -55.43 -58.06
N GLU A 640 -55.71 -55.21 -56.98
CA GLU A 640 -55.01 -56.17 -56.10
C GLU A 640 -53.99 -57.23 -56.60
N ALA A 641 -52.86 -57.21 -55.87
CA ALA A 641 -51.97 -58.31 -55.48
C ALA A 641 -51.18 -59.06 -56.58
N ASN A 642 -49.85 -58.88 -56.59
CA ASN A 642 -48.93 -59.93 -56.13
C ASN A 642 -47.47 -59.45 -56.10
N GLU A 643 -46.76 -59.97 -55.10
CA GLU A 643 -45.32 -59.95 -54.95
C GLU A 643 -44.64 -60.55 -56.19
N ASP A 644 -43.60 -59.89 -56.69
CA ASP A 644 -42.49 -60.60 -57.31
C ASP A 644 -41.17 -59.91 -57.00
N VAL A 645 -40.36 -60.66 -56.26
CA VAL A 645 -39.00 -60.37 -55.86
C VAL A 645 -38.11 -60.44 -57.10
N VAL A 646 -37.45 -59.33 -57.45
CA VAL A 646 -36.28 -59.37 -58.32
C VAL A 646 -35.12 -58.67 -57.63
N VAL A 647 -34.27 -59.50 -57.04
CA VAL A 647 -32.92 -59.20 -56.58
C VAL A 647 -32.07 -58.77 -57.78
N ILE A 648 -31.53 -57.55 -57.77
CA ILE A 648 -30.36 -57.20 -58.60
C ILE A 648 -29.27 -56.57 -57.74
N LYS A 649 -28.09 -57.20 -57.85
CA LYS A 649 -26.85 -57.03 -57.11
C LYS A 649 -26.35 -55.58 -56.98
N ARG A 650 -25.92 -55.24 -55.77
CA ARG A 650 -24.94 -54.17 -55.48
C ARG A 650 -23.61 -54.48 -56.17
N GLY A 651 -23.15 -53.58 -57.03
CA GLY A 651 -21.73 -53.45 -57.40
C GLY A 651 -21.19 -52.17 -56.74
N GLY A 652 -20.19 -52.31 -55.88
CA GLY A 652 -19.59 -51.21 -55.13
C GLY A 652 -18.56 -50.44 -55.95
N CYS A 653 -18.54 -49.12 -55.73
CA CYS A 653 -17.39 -48.26 -55.44
C CYS A 653 -17.92 -46.85 -55.17
#